data_AF-A0A8H6Z1K6-F1
#
_entry.id   AF-A0A8H6Z1K6-F1
#
_cell.length_a   1.000
_cell.length_b   1.000
_cell.length_c   1.000
_cell.angle_alpha   90.00
_cell.angle_beta   90.00
_cell.angle_gamma   90.00
#
_symmetry.space_group_name_H-M   'P 1'
#
loop_
_entity.id
_entity.type
_entity.pdbx_description
1 polymer ?
#
loop_
_entity_poly.entity_id
_entity_poly.type
_entity_poly.pdbx_seq_one_letter_code
_entity_poly.pdbx_strand_id
1 'polypeptide(L)'
;MPVFSSCSGFQIYGGNFYEVGGDVNLHIAQATIEYIGDSSGAIESGSTGGSNPQLLREEGEEDRVDRNTRQRVAMTLSQVYKHLPHPPSTSLCILPANAIKYAYRNTDGSNYIPYFPDLGKANTPYSRSVPATNFAPPSNLPDAELVFDTLLSRDEFVAHPGGISSLFFAFANLIIHSVCHTDLANPNINLTSSYLDLSILYGNSQQEQDGVRNKDGRGCLYEDVFADSRLLYMPPSVGALLYSARKILEINEQGTYKTEFRNDLEKIAQDDEIFNRARLVNYGYFMQIILGDYVGAILGLVRDGHSWRLNPLLQLRDSTHKLAPQGGGNVVSIEFTLLYRWHAALSKQDTEWTENLYKELFEGKDLGSITVEDFTNLAHQKMRPDPDPRKWTFGYRLQRCADGQFKDSDLAHILLNATSWRAGAYKARGIPEVLRVIEVLQIEQARRWQTCSMNDFRRFIGLKLYTCFQEWNPDSTVHAVAADLYGNIENLELYVGLQAETFKPPMAGAGLGSGYTISRSILADIICLTRADPFLTVHFTPSNLTTWGYRDCQFDTQDGSYGGMLTKLLFRTLPTYYPPRSAYAHFPFLDPVYMRAYMTKNTPALADRYIWTRPTLSDVIVVKTATGVREILKNRTVFPTEYVGRLQAVTGHEGVNHAFVAAILLEETDRWATYFATETQRLIKQGSRNRLVKSGIVRYVDRRTTPGPYDNLT
;
A
#
# COMPACT_ATOMS: atom_id res chain seq x y z
N MET A 1 35.33 45.26 4.16
CA MET A 1 36.57 45.74 3.49
C MET A 1 37.76 45.28 4.32
N PRO A 2 38.96 45.00 3.78
CA PRO A 2 39.39 44.56 2.42
C PRO A 2 40.11 43.15 2.49
N VAL A 3 40.69 42.49 1.48
CA VAL A 3 40.52 42.36 0.01
C VAL A 3 41.23 41.07 -0.47
N PHE A 4 40.50 40.14 -1.15
CA PHE A 4 41.01 39.07 -2.07
C PHE A 4 41.97 38.01 -1.46
N SER A 5 42.33 36.86 -2.05
CA SER A 5 42.16 36.21 -3.39
C SER A 5 42.28 34.66 -3.20
N SER A 6 42.06 33.68 -4.11
CA SER A 6 41.84 33.60 -5.58
C SER A 6 41.02 32.32 -5.95
N CYS A 7 40.83 32.04 -7.25
CA CYS A 7 40.34 30.76 -7.83
C CYS A 7 41.45 29.66 -7.83
N SER A 8 41.24 28.38 -8.15
CA SER A 8 40.31 27.69 -9.08
C SER A 8 40.18 26.18 -8.75
N GLY A 9 39.28 25.37 -9.31
CA GLY A 9 38.12 25.62 -10.20
C GLY A 9 37.65 24.32 -10.90
N PHE A 10 36.35 24.14 -11.11
CA PHE A 10 35.77 23.01 -11.88
C PHE A 10 34.53 23.48 -12.65
N GLN A 11 34.38 23.05 -13.91
CA GLN A 11 33.23 23.42 -14.75
C GLN A 11 32.08 22.42 -14.61
N ILE A 12 30.86 22.93 -14.41
CA ILE A 12 29.62 22.20 -14.64
C ILE A 12 29.10 22.62 -16.02
N TYR A 13 28.92 21.65 -16.93
CA TYR A 13 28.12 21.85 -18.14
C TYR A 13 26.69 21.42 -17.85
N GLY A 14 25.75 22.36 -17.95
CA GLY A 14 24.34 22.14 -17.62
C GLY A 14 23.56 21.39 -18.69
N GLY A 15 22.55 20.64 -18.25
CA GLY A 15 21.42 20.19 -19.06
C GLY A 15 20.12 20.67 -18.41
N ASN A 16 19.25 21.33 -19.17
CA ASN A 16 18.11 22.07 -18.63
C ASN A 16 17.08 21.14 -17.97
N PHE A 17 16.91 21.27 -16.64
CA PHE A 17 15.66 20.91 -15.97
C PHE A 17 14.74 22.13 -15.94
N TYR A 18 13.46 21.93 -16.27
CA TYR A 18 12.44 22.95 -16.06
C TYR A 18 12.00 22.94 -14.59
N GLU A 19 12.32 23.99 -13.85
CA GLU A 19 11.86 24.17 -12.48
C GLU A 19 10.44 24.74 -12.45
N VAL A 20 9.52 24.02 -11.83
CA VAL A 20 8.66 24.56 -10.75
C VAL A 20 8.48 23.45 -9.71
N GLY A 21 9.01 23.62 -8.50
CA GLY A 21 8.76 22.71 -7.37
C GLY A 21 9.96 22.00 -6.72
N GLY A 22 11.21 22.35 -7.06
CA GLY A 22 12.42 21.72 -6.48
C GLY A 22 12.53 21.90 -4.96
N ASP A 23 12.60 23.15 -4.48
CA ASP A 23 12.88 23.48 -3.07
C ASP A 23 11.92 22.83 -2.06
N VAL A 24 10.63 22.78 -2.39
CA VAL A 24 9.61 22.21 -1.48
C VAL A 24 9.82 20.71 -1.28
N ASN A 25 10.18 19.98 -2.35
CA ASN A 25 10.51 18.56 -2.25
C ASN A 25 11.79 18.33 -1.43
N LEU A 26 12.78 19.23 -1.51
CA LEU A 26 13.99 19.13 -0.70
C LEU A 26 13.70 19.39 0.78
N HIS A 27 12.88 20.38 1.11
CA HIS A 27 12.45 20.64 2.50
C HIS A 27 11.56 19.54 3.06
N ILE A 28 10.71 18.89 2.26
CA ILE A 28 9.95 17.70 2.68
C ILE A 28 10.87 16.50 2.91
N ALA A 29 11.89 16.30 2.06
CA ALA A 29 12.90 15.27 2.28
C ALA A 29 13.71 15.54 3.57
N GLN A 30 14.10 16.79 3.80
CA GLN A 30 14.75 17.26 5.02
C GLN A 30 13.88 16.99 6.26
N ALA A 31 12.61 17.42 6.26
CA ALA A 31 11.65 17.17 7.35
C ALA A 31 11.34 15.68 7.54
N THR A 32 11.43 14.86 6.48
CA THR A 32 11.31 13.39 6.56
C THR A 32 12.58 12.78 7.16
N ILE A 33 13.76 13.34 6.90
CA ILE A 33 15.02 12.96 7.55
C ILE A 33 15.01 13.36 9.03
N GLU A 34 14.48 14.52 9.39
CA GLU A 34 14.29 14.97 10.78
C GLU A 34 13.22 14.13 11.51
N TYR A 35 12.15 13.72 10.82
CA TYR A 35 11.20 12.70 11.31
C TYR A 35 11.89 11.34 11.57
N ILE A 36 12.93 11.02 10.80
CA ILE A 36 13.71 9.78 10.87
C ILE A 36 14.83 9.83 11.91
N GLY A 37 15.37 11.02 12.23
CA GLY A 37 16.60 11.16 13.02
C GLY A 37 16.72 12.49 13.76
N ASP A 38 16.11 12.56 14.95
CA ASP A 38 16.60 13.38 16.06
C ASP A 38 17.36 12.46 17.04
N SER A 39 18.61 12.13 16.69
CA SER A 39 19.37 11.05 17.34
C SER A 39 20.90 11.20 17.22
N SER A 40 21.42 12.43 17.33
CA SER A 40 22.86 12.73 17.23
C SER A 40 23.42 13.45 18.47
N GLY A 41 23.20 12.88 19.65
CA GLY A 41 24.01 13.21 20.83
C GLY A 41 25.46 12.77 20.62
N ALA A 42 26.38 13.73 20.51
CA ALA A 42 27.78 13.45 20.22
C ALA A 42 28.48 12.75 21.40
N ILE A 43 29.04 11.57 21.15
CA ILE A 43 30.02 10.93 22.05
C ILE A 43 31.42 11.24 21.50
N GLU A 44 32.03 12.30 22.01
CA GLU A 44 33.48 12.48 21.90
C GLU A 44 34.17 11.50 22.86
N SER A 45 35.05 10.64 22.34
CA SER A 45 35.90 9.76 23.15
C SER A 45 37.37 9.92 22.77
N GLY A 46 37.95 11.04 23.16
CA GLY A 46 39.41 11.24 23.09
C GLY A 46 40.10 10.70 24.34
N SER A 47 41.07 9.80 24.17
CA SER A 47 42.07 9.54 25.21
C SER A 47 43.40 9.12 24.59
N THR A 48 44.43 9.95 24.78
CA THR A 48 45.81 9.68 24.34
C THR A 48 46.46 8.60 25.21
N GLY A 49 47.20 7.68 24.57
CA GLY A 49 48.14 6.79 25.25
C GLY A 49 49.30 6.48 24.31
N GLY A 50 50.53 6.84 24.69
CA GLY A 50 51.70 6.64 23.84
C GLY A 50 52.97 6.38 24.65
N SER A 51 53.87 5.58 24.09
CA SER A 51 55.22 5.40 24.63
C SER A 51 56.20 4.83 23.60
N ASN A 52 57.38 5.46 23.55
CA ASN A 52 58.69 4.93 23.15
C ASN A 52 59.00 4.68 21.64
N PRO A 53 59.86 5.51 21.02
CA PRO A 53 60.27 5.38 19.62
C PRO A 53 61.69 4.77 19.46
N GLN A 54 61.81 3.44 19.39
CA GLN A 54 63.05 2.79 18.92
C GLN A 54 62.84 1.32 18.52
N LEU A 55 62.59 1.08 17.22
CA LEU A 55 62.91 -0.16 16.48
C LEU A 55 62.53 0.01 15.00
N LEU A 56 63.33 0.79 14.27
CA LEU A 56 63.25 0.82 12.81
C LEU A 56 63.75 -0.52 12.26
N ARG A 57 62.84 -1.45 11.99
CA ARG A 57 63.09 -2.48 10.97
C ARG A 57 62.93 -1.81 9.61
N GLU A 58 63.99 -1.85 8.83
CA GLU A 58 63.96 -1.45 7.43
C GLU A 58 63.14 -2.48 6.65
N GLU A 59 61.84 -2.18 6.48
CA GLU A 59 61.05 -2.85 5.46
C GLU A 59 61.61 -2.48 4.10
N GLY A 60 62.00 -3.49 3.31
CA GLY A 60 62.55 -3.27 1.99
C GLY A 60 61.58 -2.45 1.12
N GLU A 61 62.13 -1.64 0.21
CA GLU A 61 61.33 -0.86 -0.73
C GLU A 61 60.41 -1.78 -1.55
N GLU A 62 60.87 -2.99 -1.87
CA GLU A 62 60.12 -4.08 -2.49
C GLU A 62 58.95 -4.59 -1.63
N ASP A 63 59.16 -4.88 -0.33
CA ASP A 63 58.08 -5.26 0.61
C ASP A 63 57.00 -4.16 0.72
N ARG A 64 57.43 -2.89 0.69
CA ARG A 64 56.52 -1.74 0.73
C ARG A 64 55.77 -1.56 -0.59
N VAL A 65 56.41 -1.77 -1.73
CA VAL A 65 55.76 -1.74 -3.05
C VAL A 65 54.75 -2.88 -3.19
N ASP A 66 55.12 -4.10 -2.77
CA ASP A 66 54.21 -5.25 -2.74
C ASP A 66 53.03 -5.02 -1.79
N ARG A 67 53.25 -4.57 -0.55
CA ARG A 67 52.16 -4.26 0.39
C ARG A 67 51.20 -3.20 -0.14
N ASN A 68 51.73 -2.10 -0.71
CA ASN A 68 50.92 -1.07 -1.35
C ASN A 68 50.14 -1.62 -2.56
N THR A 69 50.75 -2.52 -3.34
CA THR A 69 50.12 -3.15 -4.50
C THR A 69 48.99 -4.10 -4.06
N ARG A 70 49.23 -4.98 -3.08
CA ARG A 70 48.21 -5.84 -2.46
C ARG A 70 47.04 -5.02 -1.90
N GLN A 71 47.32 -3.90 -1.24
CA GLN A 71 46.28 -3.03 -0.69
C GLN A 71 45.45 -2.37 -1.80
N ARG A 72 46.08 -1.87 -2.87
CA ARG A 72 45.39 -1.33 -4.06
C ARG A 72 44.54 -2.39 -4.78
N VAL A 73 45.05 -3.61 -4.92
CA VAL A 73 44.31 -4.74 -5.50
C VAL A 73 43.10 -5.11 -4.61
N ALA A 74 43.28 -5.19 -3.30
CA ALA A 74 42.19 -5.46 -2.36
C ALA A 74 41.10 -4.37 -2.38
N MET A 75 41.48 -3.08 -2.44
CA MET A 75 40.53 -1.98 -2.63
C MET A 75 39.77 -2.10 -3.95
N THR A 76 40.49 -2.32 -5.05
CA THR A 76 39.91 -2.45 -6.41
C THR A 76 38.91 -3.61 -6.48
N LEU A 77 39.30 -4.80 -5.98
CA LEU A 77 38.44 -5.97 -5.92
C LEU A 77 37.19 -5.71 -5.06
N SER A 78 37.36 -5.10 -3.88
CA SER A 78 36.24 -4.77 -2.98
C SER A 78 35.26 -3.77 -3.59
N GLN A 79 35.75 -2.76 -4.31
CA GLN A 79 34.92 -1.78 -5.02
C GLN A 79 34.17 -2.43 -6.19
N VAL A 80 34.88 -3.10 -7.10
CA VAL A 80 34.27 -3.71 -8.30
C VAL A 80 33.30 -4.83 -7.93
N TYR A 81 33.56 -5.62 -6.89
CA TYR A 81 32.63 -6.64 -6.39
C TYR A 81 31.30 -6.05 -5.90
N LYS A 82 31.30 -4.83 -5.36
CA LYS A 82 30.07 -4.10 -4.94
C LYS A 82 29.24 -3.56 -6.12
N HIS A 83 29.76 -3.58 -7.35
CA HIS A 83 29.05 -3.02 -8.50
C HIS A 83 27.82 -3.85 -8.90
N LEU A 84 27.88 -5.17 -8.74
CA LEU A 84 26.83 -6.14 -9.08
C LEU A 84 26.18 -6.73 -7.80
N PRO A 85 24.91 -7.16 -7.85
CA PRO A 85 24.27 -7.90 -6.76
C PRO A 85 24.79 -9.35 -6.72
N HIS A 86 25.15 -9.81 -5.52
CA HIS A 86 25.59 -11.18 -5.24
C HIS A 86 24.86 -11.68 -3.98
N PRO A 87 23.94 -12.68 -4.06
CA PRO A 87 23.44 -13.32 -5.29
C PRO A 87 22.66 -12.35 -6.20
N PRO A 88 22.42 -12.73 -7.48
CA PRO A 88 21.58 -11.94 -8.38
C PRO A 88 20.16 -11.76 -7.84
N SER A 89 19.59 -10.56 -8.00
CA SER A 89 18.28 -10.21 -7.42
C SER A 89 17.08 -10.87 -8.08
N THR A 90 17.24 -11.52 -9.25
CA THR A 90 16.14 -12.08 -10.06
C THR A 90 16.64 -13.23 -10.93
N SER A 91 15.79 -14.24 -11.16
CA SER A 91 16.03 -15.33 -12.12
C SER A 91 15.28 -15.09 -13.45
N LEU A 92 15.71 -15.74 -14.53
CA LEU A 92 15.05 -15.61 -15.83
C LEU A 92 13.71 -16.36 -15.83
N CYS A 93 12.63 -15.67 -16.22
CA CYS A 93 11.25 -16.18 -16.21
C CYS A 93 10.65 -16.37 -17.61
N ILE A 94 11.47 -16.41 -18.67
CA ILE A 94 11.01 -16.36 -20.07
C ILE A 94 10.94 -17.76 -20.70
N LEU A 95 9.87 -18.48 -20.38
CA LEU A 95 9.30 -19.68 -21.06
C LEU A 95 7.85 -19.82 -20.52
N PRO A 96 6.95 -20.70 -21.04
CA PRO A 96 5.55 -20.73 -20.60
C PRO A 96 5.43 -20.88 -19.08
N ALA A 97 4.87 -19.86 -18.45
CA ALA A 97 5.13 -19.53 -17.05
C ALA A 97 4.63 -20.60 -16.06
N ASN A 98 3.64 -21.39 -16.45
CA ASN A 98 3.07 -22.51 -15.68
C ASN A 98 4.13 -23.59 -15.33
N ALA A 99 5.30 -23.59 -15.97
CA ALA A 99 6.43 -24.46 -15.63
C ALA A 99 7.45 -23.84 -14.64
N ILE A 100 7.33 -22.55 -14.30
CA ILE A 100 8.33 -21.77 -13.56
C ILE A 100 7.72 -21.26 -12.24
N LYS A 101 8.04 -21.91 -11.12
CA LYS A 101 7.50 -21.64 -9.77
C LYS A 101 7.72 -20.22 -9.22
N TYR A 102 8.45 -19.36 -9.93
CA TYR A 102 8.76 -17.99 -9.55
C TYR A 102 8.44 -16.96 -10.65
N ALA A 103 7.83 -17.38 -11.78
CA ALA A 103 7.33 -16.45 -12.80
C ALA A 103 6.09 -15.67 -12.30
N TYR A 104 5.33 -16.27 -11.37
CA TYR A 104 4.22 -15.66 -10.65
C TYR A 104 4.38 -15.83 -9.15
N ARG A 105 3.61 -15.04 -8.39
CA ARG A 105 3.41 -15.26 -6.97
C ARG A 105 2.64 -16.57 -6.76
N ASN A 106 3.21 -17.52 -6.02
CA ASN A 106 2.47 -18.68 -5.53
C ASN A 106 1.34 -18.26 -4.57
N THR A 107 0.52 -19.23 -4.14
CA THR A 107 -0.59 -18.99 -3.21
C THR A 107 -0.13 -18.76 -1.77
N ASP A 108 0.92 -19.46 -1.35
CA ASP A 108 1.42 -19.49 0.03
C ASP A 108 2.59 -18.54 0.28
N GLY A 109 2.92 -17.64 -0.66
CA GLY A 109 4.11 -16.80 -0.59
C GLY A 109 5.45 -17.52 -0.86
N SER A 110 5.45 -18.83 -1.12
CA SER A 110 6.69 -19.58 -1.37
C SER A 110 7.34 -19.22 -2.70
N ASN A 111 8.63 -19.56 -2.83
CA ASN A 111 9.46 -19.41 -4.01
C ASN A 111 9.56 -17.97 -4.59
N TYR A 112 9.06 -16.94 -3.89
CA TYR A 112 9.27 -15.54 -4.28
C TYR A 112 10.78 -15.23 -4.42
N ILE A 113 11.60 -15.90 -3.60
CA ILE A 113 13.07 -15.83 -3.66
C ILE A 113 13.61 -17.24 -3.90
N PRO A 114 14.12 -17.55 -5.11
CA PRO A 114 14.58 -18.90 -5.47
C PRO A 114 15.69 -19.47 -4.57
N TYR A 115 16.45 -18.62 -3.88
CA TYR A 115 17.52 -19.02 -2.95
C TYR A 115 17.02 -19.32 -1.52
N PHE A 116 15.82 -18.84 -1.16
CA PHE A 116 15.21 -19.00 0.16
C PHE A 116 13.69 -19.25 0.01
N PRO A 117 13.28 -20.42 -0.55
CA PRO A 117 11.93 -20.61 -1.07
C PRO A 117 10.81 -20.64 -0.02
N ASP A 118 11.11 -20.85 1.26
CA ASP A 118 10.13 -20.78 2.36
C ASP A 118 10.16 -19.43 3.12
N LEU A 119 10.98 -18.46 2.70
CA LEU A 119 11.11 -17.17 3.38
C LEU A 119 9.85 -16.33 3.21
N GLY A 120 9.13 -16.08 4.31
CA GLY A 120 7.88 -15.32 4.33
C GLY A 120 6.65 -16.10 3.87
N LYS A 121 6.76 -17.42 3.82
CA LYS A 121 5.68 -18.32 3.41
C LYS A 121 4.61 -18.47 4.49
N ALA A 122 3.36 -18.64 4.08
CA ALA A 122 2.24 -18.99 4.95
C ALA A 122 2.46 -20.33 5.69
N ASN A 123 1.86 -20.45 6.86
CA ASN A 123 2.00 -21.60 7.77
C ASN A 123 3.45 -21.80 8.26
N THR A 124 4.18 -20.72 8.48
CA THR A 124 5.53 -20.72 9.07
C THR A 124 5.59 -19.87 10.35
N PRO A 125 6.60 -20.04 11.22
CA PRO A 125 6.70 -19.24 12.45
C PRO A 125 6.91 -17.75 12.19
N TYR A 126 6.34 -16.91 13.06
CA TYR A 126 6.69 -15.49 13.13
C TYR A 126 8.19 -15.29 13.42
N SER A 127 8.76 -14.20 12.91
CA SER A 127 10.12 -13.79 13.29
C SER A 127 10.13 -13.04 14.64
N ARG A 128 11.33 -12.77 15.14
CA ARG A 128 11.57 -11.84 16.25
C ARG A 128 12.64 -10.86 15.80
N SER A 129 12.35 -9.56 15.89
CA SER A 129 13.32 -8.52 15.55
C SER A 129 14.16 -8.06 16.75
N VAL A 130 13.62 -8.18 17.96
CA VAL A 130 14.23 -7.66 19.19
C VAL A 130 14.35 -8.75 20.25
N PRO A 131 15.58 -9.10 20.71
CA PRO A 131 15.73 -9.96 21.88
C PRO A 131 15.17 -9.22 23.11
N ALA A 132 14.35 -9.90 23.92
CA ALA A 132 13.99 -9.40 25.24
C ALA A 132 15.25 -9.46 26.13
N THR A 133 15.87 -8.29 26.36
CA THR A 133 17.06 -8.14 27.20
C THR A 133 16.72 -7.68 28.62
N ASN A 134 15.58 -7.01 28.78
CA ASN A 134 15.01 -6.67 30.06
C ASN A 134 13.62 -7.32 30.21
N PHE A 135 13.42 -8.15 31.22
CA PHE A 135 12.19 -8.91 31.43
C PHE A 135 11.90 -9.07 32.93
N ALA A 136 10.84 -8.42 33.41
CA ALA A 136 10.28 -8.71 34.72
C ALA A 136 9.73 -10.15 34.72
N PRO A 137 10.00 -10.98 35.75
CA PRO A 137 9.46 -12.33 35.79
C PRO A 137 7.93 -12.29 35.82
N PRO A 138 7.20 -13.29 35.29
CA PRO A 138 5.73 -13.19 35.15
C PRO A 138 4.97 -12.97 36.46
N SER A 139 5.54 -13.36 37.61
CA SER A 139 5.01 -13.05 38.95
C SER A 139 5.02 -11.58 39.33
N ASN A 140 5.74 -10.75 38.58
CA ASN A 140 5.91 -9.32 38.80
C ASN A 140 5.23 -8.48 37.70
N LEU A 141 4.54 -9.12 36.74
CA LEU A 141 3.71 -8.42 35.77
C LEU A 141 2.32 -8.17 36.40
N PRO A 142 1.71 -7.00 36.17
CA PRO A 142 0.35 -6.73 36.61
C PRO A 142 -0.66 -7.62 35.87
N ASP A 143 -1.83 -7.85 36.48
CA ASP A 143 -2.92 -8.55 35.82
C ASP A 143 -3.35 -7.87 34.50
N ALA A 144 -3.64 -8.66 33.46
CA ALA A 144 -3.92 -8.14 32.12
C ALA A 144 -5.27 -7.43 32.01
N GLU A 145 -6.27 -7.85 32.79
CA GLU A 145 -7.57 -7.18 32.86
C GLU A 145 -7.43 -5.83 33.59
N LEU A 146 -6.74 -5.81 34.73
CA LEU A 146 -6.42 -4.59 35.47
C LEU A 146 -5.64 -3.57 34.61
N VAL A 147 -4.68 -4.02 33.81
CA VAL A 147 -3.95 -3.17 32.84
C VAL A 147 -4.90 -2.56 31.81
N PHE A 148 -5.79 -3.36 31.22
CA PHE A 148 -6.75 -2.84 30.24
C PHE A 148 -7.68 -1.81 30.90
N ASP A 149 -8.32 -2.17 32.00
CA ASP A 149 -9.35 -1.35 32.66
C ASP A 149 -8.80 0.00 33.16
N THR A 150 -7.52 0.06 33.54
CA THR A 150 -6.92 1.27 34.13
C THR A 150 -6.08 2.12 33.17
N LEU A 151 -5.50 1.54 32.10
CA LEU A 151 -4.62 2.25 31.15
C LEU A 151 -5.14 2.30 29.71
N LEU A 152 -6.00 1.37 29.27
CA LEU A 152 -6.36 1.20 27.84
C LEU A 152 -7.84 1.46 27.52
N SER A 153 -8.76 1.09 28.42
CA SER A 153 -10.21 1.21 28.24
C SER A 153 -10.66 2.66 28.03
N ARG A 154 -11.51 2.90 27.03
CA ARG A 154 -11.90 4.24 26.56
C ARG A 154 -12.74 5.00 27.59
N ASP A 155 -12.21 6.14 28.05
CA ASP A 155 -12.91 7.09 28.92
C ASP A 155 -13.94 7.95 28.15
N GLU A 156 -13.55 8.45 26.97
CA GLU A 156 -14.36 9.27 26.06
C GLU A 156 -13.93 9.06 24.60
N PHE A 157 -14.82 9.35 23.65
CA PHE A 157 -14.46 9.36 22.23
C PHE A 157 -13.81 10.69 21.83
N VAL A 158 -12.48 10.72 21.78
CA VAL A 158 -11.72 11.83 21.20
C VAL A 158 -11.59 11.62 19.68
N ALA A 159 -12.03 12.59 18.89
CA ALA A 159 -11.95 12.54 17.44
C ALA A 159 -10.52 12.76 16.91
N HIS A 160 -10.11 11.99 15.90
CA HIS A 160 -8.73 11.96 15.39
C HIS A 160 -8.18 13.35 15.02
N PRO A 161 -7.08 13.83 15.63
CA PRO A 161 -6.64 15.22 15.47
C PRO A 161 -6.21 15.54 14.04
N GLY A 162 -5.56 14.60 13.35
CA GLY A 162 -5.06 14.77 11.98
C GLY A 162 -6.12 14.70 10.87
N GLY A 163 -7.40 14.55 11.19
CA GLY A 163 -8.47 14.49 10.19
C GLY A 163 -8.70 13.14 9.52
N ILE A 164 -8.08 12.06 10.00
CA ILE A 164 -8.19 10.74 9.38
C ILE A 164 -9.59 10.16 9.57
N SER A 165 -10.13 9.59 8.49
CA SER A 165 -11.43 8.90 8.42
C SER A 165 -11.30 7.42 8.74
N SER A 166 -12.40 6.72 9.05
CA SER A 166 -12.34 5.29 9.34
C SER A 166 -12.06 4.43 8.10
N LEU A 167 -12.25 4.96 6.88
CA LEU A 167 -11.85 4.25 5.66
C LEU A 167 -10.33 4.03 5.56
N PHE A 168 -9.51 4.91 6.18
CA PHE A 168 -8.07 4.67 6.33
C PHE A 168 -7.79 3.42 7.19
N PHE A 169 -8.48 3.27 8.32
CA PHE A 169 -8.33 2.13 9.22
C PHE A 169 -8.96 0.86 8.63
N ALA A 170 -9.99 0.98 7.80
CA ALA A 170 -10.50 -0.12 7.00
C ALA A 170 -9.46 -0.63 5.98
N PHE A 171 -8.70 0.29 5.35
CA PHE A 171 -7.58 -0.09 4.49
C PHE A 171 -6.37 -0.63 5.28
N ALA A 172 -6.12 -0.11 6.49
CA ALA A 172 -5.12 -0.67 7.42
C ALA A 172 -5.40 -2.15 7.73
N ASN A 173 -6.68 -2.50 7.93
CA ASN A 173 -7.09 -3.90 8.10
C ASN A 173 -6.71 -4.76 6.89
N LEU A 174 -6.90 -4.29 5.65
CA LEU A 174 -6.47 -5.03 4.44
C LEU A 174 -4.95 -5.27 4.41
N ILE A 175 -4.16 -4.29 4.86
CA ILE A 175 -2.69 -4.43 4.96
C ILE A 175 -2.33 -5.49 6.00
N ILE A 176 -2.74 -5.32 7.27
CA ILE A 176 -2.32 -6.21 8.35
C ILE A 176 -2.89 -7.62 8.20
N HIS A 177 -4.12 -7.79 7.69
CA HIS A 177 -4.68 -9.12 7.46
C HIS A 177 -4.05 -9.85 6.27
N SER A 178 -3.44 -9.15 5.31
CA SER A 178 -2.63 -9.80 4.26
C SER A 178 -1.34 -10.39 4.84
N VAL A 179 -0.73 -9.76 5.85
CA VAL A 179 0.61 -10.13 6.36
C VAL A 179 0.62 -10.84 7.73
N CYS A 180 -0.51 -10.86 8.46
CA CYS A 180 -0.64 -11.48 9.78
C CYS A 180 -1.94 -12.28 9.96
N HIS A 181 -1.81 -13.53 10.39
CA HIS A 181 -2.89 -14.39 10.84
C HIS A 181 -2.33 -15.41 11.84
N THR A 182 -2.36 -15.06 13.13
CA THR A 182 -1.90 -15.96 14.20
C THR A 182 -2.79 -17.20 14.29
N ASP A 183 -2.20 -18.40 14.25
CA ASP A 183 -2.93 -19.64 14.52
C ASP A 183 -3.39 -19.72 15.98
N LEU A 184 -4.65 -20.11 16.20
CA LEU A 184 -5.21 -20.30 17.54
C LEU A 184 -4.72 -21.59 18.21
N ALA A 185 -4.33 -22.61 17.43
CA ALA A 185 -3.82 -23.87 17.96
C ALA A 185 -2.33 -23.81 18.33
N ASN A 186 -1.51 -23.12 17.52
CA ASN A 186 -0.12 -22.82 17.79
C ASN A 186 0.19 -21.34 17.50
N PRO A 187 0.02 -20.43 18.49
CA PRO A 187 0.23 -18.98 18.33
C PRO A 187 1.63 -18.53 17.88
N ASN A 188 2.60 -19.44 17.69
CA ASN A 188 3.88 -19.11 17.08
C ASN A 188 3.82 -19.05 15.54
N ILE A 189 2.75 -19.57 14.92
CA ILE A 189 2.60 -19.70 13.46
C ILE A 189 1.79 -18.54 12.87
N ASN A 190 2.28 -18.02 11.74
CA ASN A 190 1.55 -17.13 10.85
C ASN A 190 0.89 -17.95 9.72
N LEU A 191 -0.43 -18.00 9.67
CA LEU A 191 -1.22 -18.73 8.66
C LEU A 191 -1.30 -18.00 7.31
N THR A 192 -0.83 -16.76 7.22
CA THR A 192 -0.73 -15.99 5.97
C THR A 192 0.72 -15.74 5.57
N SER A 193 0.94 -15.39 4.30
CA SER A 193 2.25 -14.95 3.82
C SER A 193 2.71 -13.69 4.58
N SER A 194 4.02 -13.42 4.57
CA SER A 194 4.61 -12.19 5.12
C SER A 194 4.74 -11.05 4.09
N TYR A 195 3.93 -11.08 3.02
CA TYR A 195 4.04 -10.18 1.87
C TYR A 195 2.74 -9.42 1.60
N LEU A 196 2.84 -8.26 0.94
CA LEU A 196 1.71 -7.42 0.56
C LEU A 196 1.01 -7.97 -0.70
N ASP A 197 0.54 -9.21 -0.63
CA ASP A 197 0.03 -10.01 -1.76
C ASP A 197 -1.47 -10.32 -1.69
N LEU A 198 -2.26 -9.45 -1.06
CA LEU A 198 -3.74 -9.54 -0.95
C LEU A 198 -4.22 -10.98 -0.73
N SER A 199 -3.56 -11.74 0.13
CA SER A 199 -3.97 -13.10 0.48
C SER A 199 -5.43 -13.12 1.00
N ILE A 200 -5.88 -12.02 1.58
CA ILE A 200 -7.29 -11.74 1.92
C ILE A 200 -8.27 -11.94 0.77
N LEU A 201 -7.85 -11.68 -0.47
CA LEU A 201 -8.65 -11.79 -1.70
C LEU A 201 -8.36 -13.11 -2.45
N TYR A 202 -7.10 -13.57 -2.46
CA TYR A 202 -6.64 -14.68 -3.30
C TYR A 202 -6.33 -15.99 -2.58
N GLY A 203 -6.42 -16.02 -1.25
CA GLY A 203 -6.06 -17.16 -0.41
C GLY A 203 -4.56 -17.27 -0.12
N ASN A 204 -4.24 -18.03 0.94
CA ASN A 204 -2.91 -18.46 1.34
C ASN A 204 -2.60 -19.92 0.93
N SER A 205 -3.56 -20.60 0.32
CA SER A 205 -3.44 -21.98 -0.16
C SER A 205 -4.06 -22.13 -1.55
N GLN A 206 -3.67 -23.17 -2.28
CA GLN A 206 -4.28 -23.45 -3.60
C GLN A 206 -5.77 -23.80 -3.47
N GLN A 207 -6.20 -24.36 -2.34
CA GLN A 207 -7.60 -24.66 -2.07
C GLN A 207 -8.44 -23.39 -1.91
N GLU A 208 -7.96 -22.41 -1.14
CA GLU A 208 -8.62 -21.11 -0.99
C GLU A 208 -8.66 -20.34 -2.32
N GLN A 209 -7.53 -20.31 -3.05
CA GLN A 209 -7.47 -19.65 -4.35
C GLN A 209 -8.41 -20.28 -5.39
N ASP A 210 -8.50 -21.61 -5.40
CA ASP A 210 -9.41 -22.31 -6.29
C ASP A 210 -10.88 -22.07 -5.90
N GLY A 211 -11.18 -21.91 -4.61
CA GLY A 211 -12.52 -21.58 -4.11
C GLY A 211 -13.04 -20.21 -4.57
N VAL A 212 -12.16 -19.22 -4.79
CA VAL A 212 -12.54 -17.89 -5.27
C VAL A 212 -12.50 -17.72 -6.80
N ARG A 213 -11.97 -18.68 -7.56
CA ARG A 213 -11.79 -18.59 -9.03
C ARG A 213 -12.91 -19.25 -9.82
N ASN A 214 -13.37 -18.57 -10.88
CA ASN A 214 -14.40 -19.08 -11.79
C ASN A 214 -13.87 -20.08 -12.85
N LYS A 215 -12.55 -20.06 -13.12
CA LYS A 215 -11.82 -20.98 -14.01
C LYS A 215 -12.47 -21.21 -15.39
N ASP A 216 -13.05 -20.16 -15.97
CA ASP A 216 -13.83 -20.23 -17.22
C ASP A 216 -13.04 -19.87 -18.49
N GLY A 217 -11.73 -19.59 -18.36
CA GLY A 217 -10.85 -19.17 -19.46
C GLY A 217 -10.60 -17.66 -19.48
N ARG A 218 -11.24 -16.89 -18.58
CA ARG A 218 -11.10 -15.44 -18.45
C ARG A 218 -10.20 -14.98 -17.29
N GLY A 219 -9.66 -15.91 -16.50
CA GLY A 219 -8.80 -15.61 -15.35
C GLY A 219 -9.50 -14.84 -14.22
N CYS A 220 -10.82 -14.91 -14.16
CA CYS A 220 -11.64 -14.13 -13.23
C CYS A 220 -11.87 -14.86 -11.89
N LEU A 221 -11.99 -14.08 -10.83
CA LEU A 221 -12.69 -14.49 -9.61
C LEU A 221 -14.19 -14.67 -9.90
N TYR A 222 -14.93 -15.30 -8.99
CA TYR A 222 -16.38 -15.10 -8.93
C TYR A 222 -16.69 -13.63 -8.57
N GLU A 223 -17.91 -13.18 -8.84
CA GLU A 223 -18.32 -11.81 -8.54
C GLU A 223 -18.41 -11.60 -7.00
N ASP A 224 -17.76 -10.54 -6.52
CA ASP A 224 -17.69 -10.11 -5.12
C ASP A 224 -17.37 -11.20 -4.09
N VAL A 225 -16.40 -12.08 -4.39
CA VAL A 225 -15.84 -13.03 -3.41
C VAL A 225 -14.44 -12.63 -2.96
N PHE A 226 -14.07 -13.12 -1.78
CA PHE A 226 -12.73 -13.02 -1.19
C PHE A 226 -12.45 -14.28 -0.36
N ALA A 227 -11.19 -14.51 0.02
CA ALA A 227 -10.75 -15.76 0.62
C ALA A 227 -10.70 -15.70 2.16
N ASP A 228 -10.39 -14.55 2.75
CA ASP A 228 -10.23 -14.42 4.21
C ASP A 228 -11.55 -14.08 4.90
N SER A 229 -12.13 -15.12 5.52
CA SER A 229 -13.37 -15.02 6.30
C SER A 229 -13.32 -14.09 7.51
N ARG A 230 -12.14 -13.65 7.99
CA ARG A 230 -12.04 -12.70 9.11
C ARG A 230 -12.74 -11.38 8.80
N LEU A 231 -12.78 -10.97 7.53
CA LEU A 231 -13.42 -9.75 7.04
C LEU A 231 -14.94 -9.74 7.25
N LEU A 232 -15.58 -10.90 7.46
CA LEU A 232 -17.02 -11.01 7.74
C LEU A 232 -17.42 -10.41 9.09
N TYR A 233 -16.48 -10.37 10.04
CA TYR A 233 -16.66 -9.89 11.41
C TYR A 233 -16.01 -8.53 11.67
N MET A 234 -15.71 -7.79 10.59
CA MET A 234 -15.14 -6.44 10.62
C MET A 234 -16.14 -5.40 10.09
N PRO A 235 -15.96 -4.11 10.43
CA PRO A 235 -16.74 -3.04 9.84
C PRO A 235 -16.77 -3.12 8.30
N PRO A 236 -17.93 -2.94 7.66
CA PRO A 236 -18.14 -3.35 6.27
C PRO A 236 -17.30 -2.61 5.23
N SER A 237 -16.72 -1.47 5.61
CA SER A 237 -15.76 -0.72 4.81
C SER A 237 -14.50 -1.52 4.47
N VAL A 238 -14.13 -2.52 5.26
CA VAL A 238 -13.02 -3.44 4.94
C VAL A 238 -13.38 -4.29 3.71
N GLY A 239 -14.51 -5.00 3.74
CA GLY A 239 -14.95 -5.83 2.63
C GLY A 239 -15.26 -5.02 1.36
N ALA A 240 -15.86 -3.84 1.50
CA ALA A 240 -16.25 -2.97 0.38
C ALA A 240 -15.05 -2.29 -0.33
N LEU A 241 -13.83 -2.35 0.22
CA LEU A 241 -12.62 -1.81 -0.40
C LEU A 241 -11.95 -2.80 -1.39
N LEU A 242 -12.39 -4.05 -1.47
CA LEU A 242 -11.80 -5.06 -2.36
C LEU A 242 -12.18 -4.86 -3.83
N TYR A 243 -11.25 -5.14 -4.75
CA TYR A 243 -11.41 -4.92 -6.19
C TYR A 243 -10.57 -5.92 -7.02
N SER A 244 -10.89 -6.05 -8.31
CA SER A 244 -10.04 -6.76 -9.28
C SER A 244 -10.14 -6.17 -10.69
N ALA A 245 -8.99 -6.01 -11.36
CA ALA A 245 -8.90 -5.60 -12.77
C ALA A 245 -9.32 -6.74 -13.72
N ARG A 246 -10.13 -6.40 -14.74
CA ARG A 246 -10.67 -7.36 -15.75
C ARG A 246 -10.09 -7.20 -17.16
N LYS A 247 -9.21 -6.22 -17.38
CA LYS A 247 -8.79 -5.74 -18.72
C LYS A 247 -7.74 -6.58 -19.45
N ILE A 248 -7.06 -7.52 -18.80
CA ILE A 248 -5.98 -8.33 -19.42
C ILE A 248 -6.50 -9.09 -20.65
N LEU A 249 -7.66 -9.75 -20.56
CA LEU A 249 -8.28 -10.46 -21.68
C LEU A 249 -8.80 -9.50 -22.76
N GLU A 250 -9.44 -8.40 -22.37
CA GLU A 250 -10.01 -7.43 -23.31
C GLU A 250 -8.95 -6.76 -24.20
N ILE A 251 -7.74 -6.54 -23.66
CA ILE A 251 -6.66 -5.85 -24.36
C ILE A 251 -5.78 -6.82 -25.14
N ASN A 252 -5.54 -8.03 -24.62
CA ASN A 252 -4.80 -9.11 -25.28
C ASN A 252 -3.53 -8.62 -26.00
N GLU A 253 -2.65 -7.87 -25.31
CA GLU A 253 -1.59 -7.07 -25.96
C GLU A 253 -0.56 -7.87 -26.78
N GLN A 254 -0.56 -9.20 -26.65
CA GLN A 254 0.32 -10.13 -27.37
C GLN A 254 -0.41 -10.94 -28.45
N GLY A 255 -1.74 -10.80 -28.57
CA GLY A 255 -2.59 -11.57 -29.50
C GLY A 255 -2.66 -13.07 -29.19
N THR A 256 -2.33 -13.48 -27.96
CA THR A 256 -2.19 -14.90 -27.57
C THR A 256 -3.45 -15.50 -26.96
N TYR A 257 -4.32 -14.69 -26.34
CA TYR A 257 -5.55 -15.16 -25.71
C TYR A 257 -6.67 -15.43 -26.73
N LYS A 258 -7.52 -16.41 -26.43
CA LYS A 258 -8.58 -16.95 -27.28
C LYS A 258 -9.93 -16.98 -26.55
N THR A 259 -11.01 -16.99 -27.33
CA THR A 259 -12.38 -17.27 -26.87
C THR A 259 -12.83 -18.71 -27.11
N GLU A 260 -12.12 -19.44 -27.97
CA GLU A 260 -12.40 -20.84 -28.32
C GLU A 260 -11.20 -21.73 -27.96
N PHE A 261 -11.47 -22.92 -27.41
CA PHE A 261 -10.48 -23.83 -26.85
C PHE A 261 -10.67 -25.24 -27.41
N ARG A 262 -9.57 -25.96 -27.68
CA ARG A 262 -9.63 -27.33 -28.20
C ARG A 262 -9.96 -28.38 -27.12
N ASN A 263 -9.76 -28.03 -25.85
CA ASN A 263 -10.01 -28.85 -24.66
C ASN A 263 -9.88 -27.97 -23.40
N ASP A 264 -10.31 -28.50 -22.24
CA ASP A 264 -10.21 -27.77 -20.97
C ASP A 264 -8.77 -27.53 -20.49
N LEU A 265 -7.77 -28.30 -20.93
CA LEU A 265 -6.37 -28.03 -20.56
C LEU A 265 -5.86 -26.72 -21.19
N GLU A 266 -6.24 -26.44 -22.44
CA GLU A 266 -5.93 -25.16 -23.10
C GLU A 266 -6.67 -23.99 -22.45
N LYS A 267 -7.93 -24.21 -22.03
CA LYS A 267 -8.77 -23.24 -21.32
C LYS A 267 -8.21 -22.89 -19.93
N ILE A 268 -7.88 -23.89 -19.12
CA ILE A 268 -7.32 -23.71 -17.77
C ILE A 268 -5.93 -23.08 -17.83
N ALA A 269 -5.08 -23.50 -18.77
CA ALA A 269 -3.75 -22.89 -18.93
C ALA A 269 -3.83 -21.39 -19.29
N GLN A 270 -4.82 -20.98 -20.09
CA GLN A 270 -5.10 -19.56 -20.33
C GLN A 270 -5.70 -18.87 -19.09
N ASP A 271 -6.62 -19.53 -18.38
CA ASP A 271 -7.21 -18.96 -17.16
C ASP A 271 -6.14 -18.67 -16.09
N ASP A 272 -5.21 -19.61 -15.87
CA ASP A 272 -4.07 -19.44 -14.95
C ASP A 272 -3.14 -18.29 -15.37
N GLU A 273 -2.83 -18.17 -16.66
CA GLU A 273 -2.02 -17.07 -17.21
C GLU A 273 -2.70 -15.72 -16.99
N ILE A 274 -3.96 -15.56 -17.42
CA ILE A 274 -4.71 -14.31 -17.29
C ILE A 274 -4.95 -13.96 -15.81
N PHE A 275 -5.29 -14.95 -14.99
CA PHE A 275 -5.50 -14.79 -13.56
C PHE A 275 -4.23 -14.25 -12.89
N ASN A 276 -3.09 -14.91 -13.05
CA ASN A 276 -1.84 -14.48 -12.41
C ASN A 276 -1.37 -13.12 -12.95
N ARG A 277 -1.59 -12.84 -14.24
CA ARG A 277 -1.30 -11.53 -14.84
C ARG A 277 -2.15 -10.41 -14.24
N ALA A 278 -3.45 -10.64 -14.05
CA ALA A 278 -4.35 -9.72 -13.37
C ALA A 278 -4.02 -9.57 -11.87
N ARG A 279 -3.64 -10.68 -11.21
CA ARG A 279 -3.14 -10.71 -9.82
C ARG A 279 -1.98 -9.71 -9.65
N LEU A 280 -0.97 -9.77 -10.53
CA LEU A 280 0.18 -8.85 -10.55
C LEU A 280 -0.21 -7.36 -10.76
N VAL A 281 -1.20 -7.07 -11.61
CA VAL A 281 -1.73 -5.71 -11.77
C VAL A 281 -2.47 -5.23 -10.52
N ASN A 282 -3.27 -6.09 -9.89
CA ASN A 282 -3.97 -5.75 -8.66
C ASN A 282 -3.00 -5.48 -7.49
N TYR A 283 -1.82 -6.12 -7.46
CA TYR A 283 -0.73 -5.79 -6.54
C TYR A 283 -0.04 -4.47 -6.85
N GLY A 284 0.11 -4.12 -8.12
CA GLY A 284 0.56 -2.79 -8.52
C GLY A 284 -0.36 -1.71 -7.96
N TYR A 285 -1.68 -1.89 -8.11
CA TYR A 285 -2.66 -1.01 -7.48
C TYR A 285 -2.54 -0.97 -5.95
N PHE A 286 -2.47 -2.13 -5.28
CA PHE A 286 -2.44 -2.18 -3.82
C PHE A 286 -1.19 -1.50 -3.24
N MET A 287 -0.01 -1.78 -3.80
CA MET A 287 1.24 -1.10 -3.46
C MET A 287 1.13 0.42 -3.69
N GLN A 288 0.55 0.86 -4.81
CA GLN A 288 0.44 2.28 -5.12
C GLN A 288 -0.61 3.00 -4.26
N ILE A 289 -1.60 2.30 -3.70
CA ILE A 289 -2.49 2.87 -2.67
C ILE A 289 -1.78 2.95 -1.32
N ILE A 290 -0.98 1.94 -0.96
CA ILE A 290 -0.14 1.94 0.25
C ILE A 290 0.85 3.11 0.22
N LEU A 291 1.56 3.30 -0.89
CA LEU A 291 2.52 4.39 -1.05
C LEU A 291 1.81 5.75 -1.28
N GLY A 292 0.81 5.78 -2.15
CA GLY A 292 0.14 6.97 -2.66
C GLY A 292 -0.87 7.60 -1.70
N ASP A 293 -1.86 6.83 -1.24
CA ASP A 293 -2.93 7.33 -0.38
C ASP A 293 -2.58 7.16 1.11
N TYR A 294 -2.12 5.97 1.50
CA TYR A 294 -2.00 5.55 2.90
C TYR A 294 -0.78 6.17 3.59
N VAL A 295 0.43 5.99 3.05
CA VAL A 295 1.63 6.74 3.49
C VAL A 295 1.43 8.25 3.28
N GLY A 296 0.71 8.65 2.23
CA GLY A 296 0.30 10.03 1.99
C GLY A 296 -0.52 10.65 3.13
N ALA A 297 -1.40 9.87 3.77
CA ALA A 297 -2.12 10.26 4.98
C ALA A 297 -1.25 10.17 6.25
N ILE A 298 -0.44 9.12 6.41
CA ILE A 298 0.45 8.93 7.57
C ILE A 298 1.43 10.09 7.73
N LEU A 299 2.00 10.59 6.63
CA LEU A 299 2.93 11.71 6.60
C LEU A 299 2.23 13.09 6.44
N GLY A 300 0.89 13.13 6.36
CA GLY A 300 0.13 14.37 6.18
C GLY A 300 0.24 15.03 4.80
N LEU A 301 0.90 14.39 3.83
CA LEU A 301 1.20 14.93 2.50
C LEU A 301 -0.07 15.27 1.71
N VAL A 302 -1.11 14.43 1.78
CA VAL A 302 -2.39 14.68 1.09
C VAL A 302 -3.11 15.89 1.70
N ARG A 303 -3.09 16.01 3.04
CA ARG A 303 -3.61 17.17 3.79
C ARG A 303 -2.91 18.46 3.37
N ASP A 304 -1.60 18.41 3.19
CA ASP A 304 -0.74 19.57 2.87
C ASP A 304 -0.63 19.86 1.36
N GLY A 305 -1.27 19.05 0.50
CA GLY A 305 -1.29 19.25 -0.96
C GLY A 305 -0.01 18.84 -1.69
N HIS A 306 0.73 17.87 -1.15
CA HIS A 306 2.02 17.42 -1.66
C HIS A 306 1.94 16.05 -2.35
N SER A 307 2.49 15.97 -3.57
CA SER A 307 2.55 14.74 -4.39
C SER A 307 3.88 13.97 -4.30
N TRP A 308 4.76 14.33 -3.37
CA TRP A 308 5.97 13.55 -3.08
C TRP A 308 5.60 12.18 -2.51
N ARG A 309 6.31 11.10 -2.90
CA ARG A 309 6.04 9.73 -2.43
C ARG A 309 7.32 8.90 -2.28
N LEU A 310 7.26 7.89 -1.41
CA LEU A 310 8.27 6.84 -1.32
C LEU A 310 8.29 6.00 -2.62
N ASN A 311 9.49 5.69 -3.12
CA ASN A 311 9.68 4.88 -4.32
C ASN A 311 10.57 3.66 -4.02
N PRO A 312 10.00 2.46 -3.74
CA PRO A 312 10.77 1.26 -3.45
C PRO A 312 11.55 0.74 -4.67
N LEU A 313 11.14 1.09 -5.90
CA LEU A 313 11.81 0.72 -7.15
C LEU A 313 13.16 1.44 -7.33
N LEU A 314 13.37 2.57 -6.66
CA LEU A 314 14.56 3.39 -6.83
C LEU A 314 15.84 2.61 -6.51
N GLN A 315 16.70 2.45 -7.52
CA GLN A 315 18.04 1.89 -7.34
C GLN A 315 18.91 2.92 -6.62
N LEU A 316 19.40 2.54 -5.44
CA LEU A 316 20.24 3.38 -4.59
C LEU A 316 21.61 2.70 -4.44
N ARG A 317 22.66 3.51 -4.33
CA ARG A 317 24.01 3.06 -3.94
C ARG A 317 24.47 3.83 -2.72
N ASP A 318 25.16 3.15 -1.81
CA ASP A 318 25.83 3.80 -0.69
C ASP A 318 27.11 4.54 -1.14
N SER A 319 27.73 5.29 -0.22
CA SER A 319 29.01 5.98 -0.46
C SER A 319 30.19 5.05 -0.77
N THR A 320 30.01 3.74 -0.66
CA THR A 320 30.96 2.70 -1.04
C THR A 320 30.62 2.03 -2.39
N HIS A 321 29.67 2.63 -3.13
CA HIS A 321 29.06 2.16 -4.37
C HIS A 321 28.27 0.84 -4.29
N LYS A 322 28.03 0.27 -3.10
CA LYS A 322 27.23 -0.94 -2.93
C LYS A 322 25.76 -0.64 -3.21
N LEU A 323 25.08 -1.51 -3.97
CA LEU A 323 23.64 -1.44 -4.17
C LEU A 323 22.89 -1.64 -2.84
N ALA A 324 21.92 -0.76 -2.55
CA ALA A 324 20.99 -0.95 -1.45
C ALA A 324 19.97 -2.06 -1.81
N PRO A 325 19.81 -3.11 -0.96
CA PRO A 325 19.00 -4.29 -1.29
C PRO A 325 17.58 -3.99 -1.81
N GLN A 326 17.10 -4.86 -2.70
CA GLN A 326 15.73 -4.96 -3.22
C GLN A 326 15.42 -6.45 -3.40
N GLY A 327 14.16 -6.86 -3.20
CA GLY A 327 13.74 -8.25 -3.40
C GLY A 327 14.35 -9.27 -2.42
N GLY A 328 14.80 -8.82 -1.24
CA GLY A 328 15.52 -9.64 -0.25
C GLY A 328 14.64 -10.54 0.64
N GLY A 329 13.32 -10.37 0.62
CA GLY A 329 12.36 -11.16 1.40
C GLY A 329 12.00 -10.58 2.75
N ASN A 330 10.83 -10.98 3.25
CA ASN A 330 10.30 -10.52 4.54
C ASN A 330 9.77 -11.70 5.35
N VAL A 331 9.85 -11.60 6.69
CA VAL A 331 9.13 -12.47 7.63
C VAL A 331 8.61 -11.57 8.75
N VAL A 332 7.29 -11.41 8.86
CA VAL A 332 6.71 -10.51 9.87
C VAL A 332 7.07 -10.99 11.27
N SER A 333 7.36 -10.04 12.15
CA SER A 333 7.77 -10.32 13.52
C SER A 333 6.62 -10.21 14.52
N ILE A 334 6.80 -10.79 15.70
CA ILE A 334 5.88 -10.61 16.83
C ILE A 334 5.76 -9.14 17.25
N GLU A 335 6.83 -8.35 17.17
CA GLU A 335 6.82 -6.93 17.52
C GLU A 335 5.99 -6.10 16.53
N PHE A 336 6.12 -6.36 15.22
CA PHE A 336 5.29 -5.71 14.20
C PHE A 336 3.82 -6.14 14.29
N THR A 337 3.55 -7.42 14.59
CA THR A 337 2.19 -7.95 14.80
C THR A 337 1.45 -7.19 15.92
N LEU A 338 2.15 -6.87 17.01
CA LEU A 338 1.62 -6.09 18.13
C LEU A 338 1.45 -4.60 17.78
N LEU A 339 2.37 -4.03 17.00
CA LEU A 339 2.37 -2.61 16.63
C LEU A 339 1.21 -2.19 15.71
N TYR A 340 0.64 -3.09 14.90
CA TYR A 340 -0.49 -2.77 14.01
C TYR A 340 -1.88 -2.85 14.66
N ARG A 341 -1.98 -3.13 15.97
CA ARG A 341 -3.25 -3.13 16.71
C ARG A 341 -3.70 -1.69 17.01
N TRP A 342 -4.41 -1.03 16.09
CA TRP A 342 -4.80 0.39 16.26
C TRP A 342 -6.23 0.57 16.79
N HIS A 343 -6.64 -0.26 17.74
CA HIS A 343 -8.02 -0.35 18.21
C HIS A 343 -8.55 0.93 18.89
N ALA A 344 -7.67 1.79 19.43
CA ALA A 344 -8.04 3.11 19.92
C ALA A 344 -8.67 4.00 18.82
N ALA A 345 -8.26 3.81 17.56
CA ALA A 345 -8.69 4.62 16.44
C ALA A 345 -10.05 4.22 15.82
N LEU A 346 -10.74 3.20 16.34
CA LEU A 346 -12.12 2.89 15.91
C LEU A 346 -13.00 4.14 16.05
N SER A 347 -13.69 4.53 14.96
CA SER A 347 -14.66 5.62 14.98
C SER A 347 -15.82 5.30 15.92
N LYS A 348 -16.62 6.30 16.28
CA LYS A 348 -17.84 6.07 17.05
C LYS A 348 -18.78 5.07 16.34
N GLN A 349 -18.95 5.21 15.03
CA GLN A 349 -19.86 4.37 14.25
C GLN A 349 -19.34 2.93 14.08
N ASP A 350 -18.03 2.74 13.92
CA ASP A 350 -17.43 1.40 13.87
C ASP A 350 -17.40 0.74 15.27
N THR A 351 -17.34 1.54 16.34
CA THR A 351 -17.53 1.09 17.72
C THR A 351 -18.97 0.59 17.91
N GLU A 352 -19.97 1.42 17.58
CA GLU A 352 -21.41 1.07 17.63
C GLU A 352 -21.72 -0.18 16.77
N TRP A 353 -21.10 -0.31 15.60
CA TRP A 353 -21.23 -1.50 14.74
C TRP A 353 -20.68 -2.76 15.44
N THR A 354 -19.49 -2.67 16.04
CA THR A 354 -18.84 -3.79 16.73
C THR A 354 -19.61 -4.20 17.99
N GLU A 355 -20.14 -3.24 18.74
CA GLU A 355 -21.05 -3.50 19.85
C GLU A 355 -22.29 -4.28 19.43
N ASN A 356 -22.92 -3.90 18.31
CA ASN A 356 -24.11 -4.59 17.81
C ASN A 356 -23.80 -6.00 17.31
N LEU A 357 -22.65 -6.20 16.64
CA LEU A 357 -22.10 -7.51 16.30
C LEU A 357 -21.97 -8.41 17.54
N TYR A 358 -21.39 -7.89 18.62
CA TYR A 358 -21.14 -8.67 19.84
C TYR A 358 -22.45 -8.93 20.60
N LYS A 359 -23.37 -7.96 20.67
CA LYS A 359 -24.70 -8.12 21.30
C LYS A 359 -25.52 -9.22 20.60
N GLU A 360 -25.43 -9.37 19.28
CA GLU A 360 -26.08 -10.47 18.57
C GLU A 360 -25.36 -11.81 18.76
N LEU A 361 -24.03 -11.83 18.59
CA LEU A 361 -23.22 -13.05 18.74
C LEU A 361 -23.35 -13.66 20.15
N PHE A 362 -23.18 -12.85 21.20
CA PHE A 362 -23.25 -13.27 22.60
C PHE A 362 -24.68 -13.20 23.20
N GLU A 363 -25.72 -13.17 22.35
CA GLU A 363 -27.14 -13.28 22.77
C GLU A 363 -27.57 -12.27 23.86
N GLY A 364 -27.02 -11.05 23.79
CA GLY A 364 -27.30 -9.98 24.75
C GLY A 364 -26.51 -10.05 26.07
N LYS A 365 -25.49 -10.92 26.20
CA LYS A 365 -24.54 -10.86 27.33
C LYS A 365 -23.91 -9.47 27.43
N ASP A 366 -23.72 -9.00 28.66
CA ASP A 366 -22.99 -7.76 28.94
C ASP A 366 -21.55 -7.84 28.38
N LEU A 367 -21.11 -6.77 27.71
CA LEU A 367 -19.88 -6.76 26.93
C LEU A 367 -18.62 -6.73 27.80
N GLY A 368 -18.65 -6.03 28.94
CA GLY A 368 -17.55 -6.03 29.91
C GLY A 368 -17.34 -7.41 30.53
N SER A 369 -18.42 -8.17 30.71
CA SER A 369 -18.43 -9.54 31.27
C SER A 369 -18.00 -10.68 30.32
N ILE A 370 -17.56 -10.37 29.09
CA ILE A 370 -17.09 -11.39 28.13
C ILE A 370 -15.68 -11.85 28.50
N THR A 371 -15.55 -13.10 28.94
CA THR A 371 -14.26 -13.72 29.25
C THR A 371 -13.57 -14.25 27.98
N VAL A 372 -12.27 -14.53 28.10
CA VAL A 372 -11.49 -15.20 27.04
C VAL A 372 -12.08 -16.57 26.66
N GLU A 373 -12.64 -17.30 27.62
CA GLU A 373 -13.29 -18.60 27.39
C GLU A 373 -14.61 -18.44 26.63
N ASP A 374 -15.47 -17.46 27.00
CA ASP A 374 -16.67 -17.14 26.23
C ASP A 374 -16.33 -16.84 24.77
N PHE A 375 -15.32 -15.99 24.54
CA PHE A 375 -14.92 -15.56 23.21
C PHE A 375 -14.35 -16.70 22.37
N THR A 376 -13.51 -17.56 22.95
CA THR A 376 -12.93 -18.72 22.26
C THR A 376 -14.01 -19.75 21.92
N ASN A 377 -14.92 -20.03 22.86
CA ASN A 377 -16.05 -20.94 22.61
C ASN A 377 -16.99 -20.39 21.53
N LEU A 378 -17.30 -19.09 21.56
CA LEU A 378 -18.11 -18.45 20.53
C LEU A 378 -17.43 -18.45 19.16
N ALA A 379 -16.13 -18.16 19.09
CA ALA A 379 -15.38 -18.21 17.83
C ALA A 379 -15.41 -19.63 17.22
N HIS A 380 -15.28 -20.66 18.05
CA HIS A 380 -15.39 -22.05 17.60
C HIS A 380 -16.81 -22.47 17.17
N GLN A 381 -17.86 -21.87 17.72
CA GLN A 381 -19.26 -22.27 17.45
C GLN A 381 -19.93 -21.44 16.35
N LYS A 382 -19.83 -20.10 16.43
CA LYS A 382 -20.59 -19.16 15.59
C LYS A 382 -19.77 -18.46 14.52
N MET A 383 -18.46 -18.28 14.71
CA MET A 383 -17.61 -17.55 13.74
C MET A 383 -17.07 -18.45 12.61
N ARG A 384 -17.80 -19.50 12.24
CA ARG A 384 -17.47 -20.41 11.12
C ARG A 384 -18.34 -20.09 9.91
N PRO A 385 -17.77 -19.60 8.79
CA PRO A 385 -18.53 -19.30 7.59
C PRO A 385 -18.96 -20.59 6.85
N ASP A 386 -19.85 -20.45 5.87
CA ASP A 386 -20.11 -21.53 4.91
C ASP A 386 -18.84 -21.86 4.11
N PRO A 387 -18.52 -23.13 3.77
CA PRO A 387 -17.36 -23.48 2.96
C PRO A 387 -17.33 -22.88 1.54
N ASP A 388 -18.43 -22.34 1.03
CA ASP A 388 -18.54 -21.70 -0.28
C ASP A 388 -18.50 -20.16 -0.16
N PRO A 389 -17.40 -19.47 -0.56
CA PRO A 389 -17.27 -18.03 -0.41
C PRO A 389 -18.28 -17.22 -1.25
N ARG A 390 -18.91 -17.83 -2.26
CA ARG A 390 -19.96 -17.19 -3.07
C ARG A 390 -21.24 -16.94 -2.29
N LYS A 391 -21.42 -17.58 -1.14
CA LYS A 391 -22.56 -17.36 -0.23
C LYS A 391 -22.29 -16.31 0.84
N TRP A 392 -21.03 -15.88 1.02
CA TRP A 392 -20.66 -15.00 2.11
C TRP A 392 -21.27 -13.60 1.94
N THR A 393 -21.72 -13.02 3.06
CA THR A 393 -22.23 -11.65 3.17
C THR A 393 -21.60 -10.98 4.39
N PHE A 394 -21.37 -9.68 4.33
CA PHE A 394 -20.76 -8.90 5.42
C PHE A 394 -21.60 -7.65 5.74
N GLY A 395 -21.31 -6.98 6.86
CA GLY A 395 -21.97 -5.70 7.19
C GLY A 395 -23.45 -5.78 7.57
N TYR A 396 -23.93 -6.94 8.03
CA TYR A 396 -25.30 -7.20 8.51
C TYR A 396 -26.48 -7.05 7.53
N ARG A 397 -26.34 -6.25 6.47
CA ARG A 397 -27.48 -5.89 5.58
C ARG A 397 -27.19 -6.04 4.09
N LEU A 398 -25.95 -6.39 3.70
CA LEU A 398 -25.64 -6.67 2.30
C LEU A 398 -26.29 -7.98 1.86
N GLN A 399 -27.07 -7.90 0.78
CA GLN A 399 -27.66 -9.06 0.11
C GLN A 399 -27.11 -9.12 -1.32
N ARG A 400 -26.80 -10.34 -1.78
CA ARG A 400 -26.36 -10.57 -3.16
C ARG A 400 -27.55 -10.54 -4.11
N CYS A 401 -27.34 -9.95 -5.29
CA CYS A 401 -28.21 -10.04 -6.44
C CYS A 401 -28.19 -11.45 -7.05
N ALA A 402 -29.12 -11.74 -7.97
CA ALA A 402 -29.24 -13.06 -8.61
C ALA A 402 -28.05 -13.43 -9.52
N ASP A 403 -27.21 -12.46 -9.91
CA ASP A 403 -25.93 -12.64 -10.60
C ASP A 403 -24.72 -12.71 -9.64
N GLY A 404 -24.95 -12.74 -8.32
CA GLY A 404 -23.93 -12.95 -7.27
C GLY A 404 -23.27 -11.68 -6.74
N GLN A 405 -23.37 -10.57 -7.48
CA GLN A 405 -22.86 -9.25 -7.09
C GLN A 405 -23.64 -8.65 -5.91
N PHE A 406 -23.00 -7.79 -5.12
CA PHE A 406 -23.71 -6.83 -4.28
C PHE A 406 -24.17 -5.64 -5.14
N LYS A 407 -25.00 -4.74 -4.60
CA LYS A 407 -25.35 -3.51 -5.33
C LYS A 407 -24.26 -2.47 -5.15
N ASP A 408 -23.82 -1.88 -6.26
CA ASP A 408 -22.89 -0.74 -6.26
C ASP A 408 -23.35 0.40 -5.33
N SER A 409 -24.66 0.64 -5.20
CA SER A 409 -25.22 1.66 -4.32
C SER A 409 -25.04 1.35 -2.83
N ASP A 410 -25.14 0.07 -2.43
CA ASP A 410 -24.90 -0.37 -1.05
C ASP A 410 -23.40 -0.29 -0.72
N LEU A 411 -22.53 -0.73 -1.65
CA LEU A 411 -21.06 -0.62 -1.52
C LEU A 411 -20.60 0.86 -1.45
N ALA A 412 -21.10 1.70 -2.35
CA ALA A 412 -20.83 3.14 -2.33
C ALA A 412 -21.35 3.80 -1.04
N HIS A 413 -22.51 3.40 -0.54
CA HIS A 413 -23.03 3.91 0.73
C HIS A 413 -22.09 3.60 1.92
N ILE A 414 -21.53 2.38 1.96
CA ILE A 414 -20.55 1.95 2.95
C ILE A 414 -19.24 2.76 2.86
N LEU A 415 -18.67 2.91 1.66
CA LEU A 415 -17.43 3.64 1.46
C LEU A 415 -17.58 5.14 1.77
N LEU A 416 -18.65 5.77 1.27
CA LEU A 416 -18.98 7.17 1.58
C LEU A 416 -19.25 7.40 3.07
N ASN A 417 -19.78 6.40 3.79
CA ASN A 417 -19.88 6.44 5.25
C ASN A 417 -18.52 6.44 5.93
N ALA A 418 -17.66 5.48 5.63
CA ALA A 418 -16.35 5.37 6.28
C ALA A 418 -15.42 6.57 5.98
N THR A 419 -15.56 7.23 4.82
CA THR A 419 -14.93 8.54 4.55
C THR A 419 -15.56 9.68 5.36
N SER A 420 -16.89 9.70 5.56
CA SER A 420 -17.56 10.66 6.46
C SER A 420 -17.24 10.46 7.94
N TRP A 421 -16.86 9.25 8.37
CA TRP A 421 -16.69 8.91 9.78
C TRP A 421 -15.27 9.22 10.25
N ARG A 422 -15.15 10.26 11.07
CA ARG A 422 -13.90 10.64 11.73
C ARG A 422 -13.44 9.51 12.67
N ALA A 423 -12.20 9.07 12.52
CA ALA A 423 -11.61 8.04 13.37
C ALA A 423 -11.46 8.51 14.84
N GLY A 424 -11.18 7.57 15.75
CA GLY A 424 -10.72 7.89 17.11
C GLY A 424 -9.28 8.40 17.10
N ALA A 425 -8.89 9.18 18.12
CA ALA A 425 -7.51 9.55 18.37
C ALA A 425 -6.75 8.42 19.09
N TYR A 426 -5.44 8.31 18.84
CA TYR A 426 -4.57 7.49 19.69
C TYR A 426 -4.40 8.21 21.05
N LYS A 427 -4.76 7.52 22.14
CA LYS A 427 -4.49 7.93 23.52
C LYS A 427 -4.47 6.70 24.43
N ALA A 428 -3.75 6.79 25.55
CA ALA A 428 -4.07 5.99 26.73
C ALA A 428 -5.54 6.21 27.11
N ARG A 429 -6.23 5.18 27.60
CA ARG A 429 -7.70 5.16 27.76
C ARG A 429 -8.44 5.52 26.46
N GLY A 430 -8.09 4.84 25.38
CA GLY A 430 -8.63 5.11 24.03
C GLY A 430 -9.37 3.95 23.38
N ILE A 431 -9.24 2.72 23.88
CA ILE A 431 -9.72 1.49 23.23
C ILE A 431 -11.15 1.16 23.68
N PRO A 432 -12.12 0.93 22.76
CA PRO A 432 -13.49 0.58 23.11
C PRO A 432 -13.60 -0.62 24.08
N GLU A 433 -14.50 -0.52 25.06
CA GLU A 433 -14.77 -1.61 26.02
C GLU A 433 -15.19 -2.92 25.34
N VAL A 434 -15.92 -2.86 24.21
CA VAL A 434 -16.27 -4.04 23.40
C VAL A 434 -15.05 -4.84 22.91
N LEU A 435 -13.86 -4.23 22.86
CA LEU A 435 -12.61 -4.90 22.49
C LEU A 435 -11.79 -5.39 23.70
N ARG A 436 -12.27 -5.22 24.95
CA ARG A 436 -11.61 -5.65 26.20
C ARG A 436 -11.03 -7.06 26.11
N VAL A 437 -11.84 -8.04 25.71
CA VAL A 437 -11.42 -9.44 25.60
C VAL A 437 -10.32 -9.67 24.53
N ILE A 438 -10.30 -8.87 23.46
CA ILE A 438 -9.26 -8.92 22.43
C ILE A 438 -7.94 -8.31 22.94
N GLU A 439 -8.01 -7.20 23.68
CA GLU A 439 -6.84 -6.54 24.26
C GLU A 439 -6.17 -7.38 25.36
N VAL A 440 -6.96 -7.95 26.27
CA VAL A 440 -6.48 -8.88 27.29
C VAL A 440 -5.80 -10.09 26.64
N LEU A 441 -6.38 -10.61 25.55
CA LEU A 441 -5.74 -11.64 24.71
C LEU A 441 -4.42 -11.16 24.05
N GLN A 442 -4.30 -9.90 23.63
CA GLN A 442 -3.04 -9.39 23.05
C GLN A 442 -1.94 -9.25 24.11
N ILE A 443 -2.28 -8.73 25.30
CA ILE A 443 -1.36 -8.61 26.45
C ILE A 443 -0.83 -10.00 26.81
N GLU A 444 -1.72 -10.96 27.05
CA GLU A 444 -1.33 -12.34 27.40
C GLU A 444 -0.57 -13.05 26.27
N GLN A 445 -0.88 -12.78 25.00
CA GLN A 445 -0.13 -13.36 23.89
C GLN A 445 1.27 -12.74 23.73
N ALA A 446 1.45 -11.44 23.98
CA ALA A 446 2.76 -10.80 24.03
C ALA A 446 3.64 -11.36 25.17
N ARG A 447 3.03 -11.63 26.33
CA ARG A 447 3.68 -12.28 27.48
C ARG A 447 4.13 -13.71 27.15
N ARG A 448 3.26 -14.51 26.51
CA ARG A 448 3.58 -15.88 26.05
C ARG A 448 4.67 -15.92 25.00
N TRP A 449 4.68 -14.96 24.07
CA TRP A 449 5.79 -14.78 23.12
C TRP A 449 7.07 -14.23 23.77
N GLN A 450 7.05 -13.82 25.04
CA GLN A 450 8.17 -13.13 25.70
C GLN A 450 8.67 -11.95 24.85
N THR A 451 7.76 -11.08 24.42
CA THR A 451 8.11 -9.85 23.70
C THR A 451 9.00 -8.96 24.59
N CYS A 452 9.86 -8.16 23.96
CA CYS A 452 10.72 -7.20 24.63
C CYS A 452 9.94 -6.08 25.36
N SER A 453 10.62 -5.29 26.20
CA SER A 453 10.03 -4.10 26.81
C SER A 453 9.92 -2.93 25.82
N MET A 454 9.14 -1.90 26.19
CA MET A 454 9.01 -0.66 25.43
C MET A 454 10.37 0.01 25.18
N ASN A 455 11.25 0.04 26.19
CA ASN A 455 12.60 0.60 26.02
C ASN A 455 13.54 -0.30 25.21
N ASP A 456 13.43 -1.63 25.29
CA ASP A 456 14.19 -2.53 24.42
C ASP A 456 13.83 -2.32 22.93
N PHE A 457 12.54 -2.18 22.61
CA PHE A 457 12.10 -1.89 21.24
C PHE A 457 12.52 -0.49 20.78
N ARG A 458 12.40 0.54 21.63
CA ARG A 458 12.89 1.90 21.32
C ARG A 458 14.39 1.93 21.03
N ARG A 459 15.18 1.15 21.78
CA ARG A 459 16.63 0.97 21.55
C ARG A 459 16.93 0.37 20.19
N PHE A 460 16.18 -0.67 19.80
CA PHE A 460 16.32 -1.33 18.49
C PHE A 460 16.03 -0.38 17.31
N ILE A 461 15.00 0.48 17.42
CA ILE A 461 14.63 1.43 16.34
C ILE A 461 15.37 2.78 16.40
N GLY A 462 16.28 2.97 17.36
CA GLY A 462 17.10 4.18 17.50
C GLY A 462 16.39 5.38 18.12
N LEU A 463 15.28 5.19 18.86
CA LEU A 463 14.64 6.27 19.62
C LEU A 463 15.25 6.45 21.01
N LYS A 464 15.17 7.68 21.54
CA LYS A 464 15.52 8.00 22.93
C LYS A 464 14.74 7.09 23.90
N LEU A 465 15.43 6.42 24.81
CA LEU A 465 14.80 5.60 25.85
C LEU A 465 14.05 6.48 26.85
N TYR A 466 12.92 5.99 27.36
CA TYR A 466 12.16 6.69 28.41
C TYR A 466 12.83 6.50 29.77
N THR A 467 13.09 7.61 30.45
CA THR A 467 13.76 7.63 31.76
C THR A 467 12.80 7.54 32.94
N CYS A 468 11.52 7.86 32.73
CA CYS A 468 10.43 7.66 33.68
C CYS A 468 9.07 7.56 32.97
N PHE A 469 8.02 7.13 33.68
CA PHE A 469 6.67 7.01 33.11
C PHE A 469 6.08 8.36 32.66
N GLN A 470 6.44 9.48 33.32
CA GLN A 470 6.01 10.82 32.92
C GLN A 470 6.56 11.24 31.55
N GLU A 471 7.72 10.71 31.15
CA GLU A 471 8.30 10.96 29.82
C GLU A 471 7.56 10.16 28.73
N TRP A 472 7.08 8.97 29.06
CA TRP A 472 6.27 8.10 28.18
C TRP A 472 4.85 8.64 27.98
N ASN A 473 4.20 9.08 29.06
CA ASN A 473 2.91 9.73 29.01
C ASN A 473 2.85 10.90 30.05
N PRO A 474 2.63 12.15 29.61
CA PRO A 474 2.65 13.30 30.53
C PRO A 474 1.40 13.42 31.41
N ASP A 475 0.32 12.68 31.15
CA ASP A 475 -0.89 12.66 31.97
C ASP A 475 -0.63 11.97 33.31
N SER A 476 -0.73 12.72 34.41
CA SER A 476 -0.50 12.22 35.77
C SER A 476 -1.50 11.17 36.23
N THR A 477 -2.70 11.12 35.64
CA THR A 477 -3.68 10.06 35.91
C THR A 477 -3.32 8.75 35.20
N VAL A 478 -2.43 8.79 34.21
CA VAL A 478 -1.96 7.61 33.46
C VAL A 478 -0.59 7.16 33.95
N HIS A 479 0.39 8.06 34.06
CA HIS A 479 1.75 7.66 34.44
C HIS A 479 1.92 7.30 35.92
N ALA A 480 1.07 7.82 36.83
CA ALA A 480 1.06 7.35 38.21
C ALA A 480 0.58 5.89 38.29
N VAL A 481 -0.53 5.57 37.63
CA VAL A 481 -1.07 4.20 37.55
C VAL A 481 -0.07 3.24 36.90
N ALA A 482 0.60 3.65 35.82
CA ALA A 482 1.64 2.83 35.21
C ALA A 482 2.86 2.63 36.13
N ALA A 483 3.22 3.63 36.95
CA ALA A 483 4.27 3.50 37.95
C ALA A 483 3.87 2.55 39.09
N ASP A 484 2.62 2.58 39.55
CA ASP A 484 2.10 1.66 40.57
C ASP A 484 2.03 0.21 40.05
N LEU A 485 1.68 0.01 38.77
CA LEU A 485 1.55 -1.31 38.14
C LEU A 485 2.89 -1.96 37.74
N TYR A 486 3.87 -1.17 37.28
CA TYR A 486 5.14 -1.69 36.73
C TYR A 486 6.38 -1.37 37.58
N GLY A 487 6.31 -0.39 38.49
CA GLY A 487 7.39 0.03 39.40
C GLY A 487 8.57 0.77 38.75
N ASN A 488 8.99 0.35 37.55
CA ASN A 488 10.11 0.91 36.79
C ASN A 488 9.74 0.95 35.30
N ILE A 489 10.05 2.06 34.61
CA ILE A 489 9.77 2.26 33.18
C ILE A 489 10.39 1.18 32.29
N GLU A 490 11.51 0.60 32.72
CA GLU A 490 12.16 -0.53 32.06
C GLU A 490 11.31 -1.82 32.02
N ASN A 491 10.36 -1.98 32.96
CA ASN A 491 9.44 -3.13 33.02
C ASN A 491 8.21 -2.95 32.11
N LEU A 492 8.02 -1.78 31.50
CA LEU A 492 6.82 -1.49 30.70
C LEU A 492 6.79 -2.38 29.45
N GLU A 493 5.77 -3.24 29.39
CA GLU A 493 5.55 -4.19 28.29
C GLU A 493 5.36 -3.47 26.94
N LEU A 494 5.95 -3.99 25.86
CA LEU A 494 5.87 -3.33 24.55
C LEU A 494 4.42 -3.03 24.12
N TYR A 495 3.50 -3.98 24.28
CA TYR A 495 2.12 -3.78 23.82
C TYR A 495 1.42 -2.61 24.52
N VAL A 496 1.42 -2.63 25.84
CA VAL A 496 0.82 -1.58 26.70
C VAL A 496 1.54 -0.25 26.49
N GLY A 497 2.87 -0.30 26.39
CA GLY A 497 3.72 0.85 26.08
C GLY A 497 3.38 1.51 24.75
N LEU A 498 3.08 0.75 23.70
CA LEU A 498 2.66 1.28 22.40
C LEU A 498 1.25 1.89 22.44
N GLN A 499 0.27 1.20 23.05
CA GLN A 499 -1.13 1.67 23.06
C GLN A 499 -1.35 2.94 23.88
N ALA A 500 -0.59 3.12 24.98
CA ALA A 500 -0.72 4.25 25.89
C ALA A 500 0.44 5.27 25.82
N GLU A 501 1.32 5.17 24.82
CA GLU A 501 2.31 6.22 24.49
C GLU A 501 1.63 7.56 24.17
N THR A 502 2.19 8.68 24.62
CA THR A 502 1.62 9.99 24.24
C THR A 502 1.71 10.23 22.74
N PHE A 503 0.62 10.71 22.14
CA PHE A 503 0.54 10.88 20.70
C PHE A 503 1.44 12.01 20.17
N LYS A 504 2.04 11.80 19.00
CA LYS A 504 2.73 12.85 18.24
C LYS A 504 1.67 13.72 17.55
N PRO A 505 1.59 15.04 17.83
CA PRO A 505 0.56 15.89 17.22
C PRO A 505 0.74 16.00 15.69
N PRO A 506 -0.35 16.16 14.92
CA PRO A 506 -0.26 16.34 13.48
C PRO A 506 0.48 17.63 13.12
N MET A 507 1.46 17.52 12.23
CA MET A 507 2.34 18.61 11.78
C MET A 507 2.87 18.29 10.36
N ALA A 508 3.68 19.15 9.75
CA ALA A 508 4.33 18.82 8.48
C ALA A 508 5.12 17.49 8.60
N GLY A 509 4.94 16.58 7.66
CA GLY A 509 5.53 15.23 7.73
C GLY A 509 4.86 14.26 8.73
N ALA A 510 3.78 14.64 9.42
CA ALA A 510 3.02 13.75 10.29
C ALA A 510 1.50 14.02 10.25
N GLY A 511 0.73 13.02 9.79
CA GLY A 511 -0.73 13.00 9.78
C GLY A 511 -1.34 11.92 10.68
N LEU A 512 -0.65 10.79 10.90
CA LEU A 512 -1.20 9.62 11.61
C LEU A 512 -1.59 9.88 13.07
N GLY A 513 -0.97 10.85 13.76
CA GLY A 513 -1.37 11.21 15.13
C GLY A 513 -1.20 10.08 16.16
N SER A 514 -0.32 9.12 15.91
CA SER A 514 0.02 7.98 16.78
C SER A 514 1.17 8.30 17.76
N GLY A 515 1.44 7.41 18.71
CA GLY A 515 2.64 7.48 19.56
C GLY A 515 3.95 7.53 18.75
N TYR A 516 5.01 8.12 19.32
CA TYR A 516 6.30 8.31 18.63
C TYR A 516 6.95 6.99 18.17
N THR A 517 6.86 5.94 18.99
CA THR A 517 7.40 4.60 18.70
C THR A 517 6.65 3.94 17.55
N ILE A 518 5.31 3.98 17.59
CA ILE A 518 4.45 3.52 16.48
C ILE A 518 4.81 4.29 15.19
N SER A 519 4.83 5.63 15.27
CA SER A 519 5.07 6.53 14.13
C SER A 519 6.41 6.28 13.43
N ARG A 520 7.48 6.01 14.20
CA ARG A 520 8.83 5.79 13.67
C ARG A 520 8.99 4.42 13.02
N SER A 521 8.32 3.40 13.59
CA SER A 521 8.44 2.00 13.16
C SER A 521 7.58 1.65 11.95
N ILE A 522 6.35 2.18 11.84
CA ILE A 522 5.51 1.97 10.64
C ILE A 522 6.25 2.41 9.37
N LEU A 523 6.92 3.57 9.41
CA LEU A 523 7.63 4.09 8.25
C LEU A 523 8.81 3.18 7.83
N ALA A 524 9.49 2.56 8.79
CA ALA A 524 10.55 1.59 8.50
C ALA A 524 9.96 0.27 7.94
N ASP A 525 8.88 -0.23 8.55
CA ASP A 525 8.23 -1.48 8.16
C ASP A 525 7.60 -1.42 6.76
N ILE A 526 6.90 -0.34 6.40
CA ILE A 526 6.34 -0.17 5.04
C ILE A 526 7.47 -0.15 3.99
N ILE A 527 8.63 0.41 4.30
CA ILE A 527 9.81 0.36 3.42
C ILE A 527 10.35 -1.07 3.33
N CYS A 528 10.42 -1.81 4.43
CA CYS A 528 10.81 -3.23 4.44
C CYS A 528 9.83 -4.09 3.60
N LEU A 529 8.53 -4.07 3.93
CA LEU A 529 7.48 -4.81 3.23
C LEU A 529 7.48 -4.56 1.71
N THR A 530 7.57 -3.30 1.28
CA THR A 530 7.50 -2.94 -0.15
C THR A 530 8.82 -3.14 -0.89
N ARG A 531 9.98 -2.87 -0.27
CA ARG A 531 11.29 -2.98 -0.94
C ARG A 531 11.88 -4.39 -0.89
N ALA A 532 11.53 -5.19 0.12
CA ALA A 532 12.01 -6.56 0.23
C ALA A 532 11.19 -7.56 -0.61
N ASP A 533 9.96 -7.24 -1.00
CA ASP A 533 9.17 -8.05 -1.93
C ASP A 533 9.73 -7.90 -3.38
N PRO A 534 10.15 -9.00 -4.04
CA PRO A 534 10.69 -8.92 -5.40
C PRO A 534 9.62 -8.59 -6.46
N PHE A 535 8.36 -8.97 -6.25
CA PHE A 535 7.23 -8.63 -7.13
C PHE A 535 6.73 -7.20 -6.98
N LEU A 536 7.11 -6.51 -5.90
CA LEU A 536 6.96 -5.06 -5.75
C LEU A 536 8.23 -4.27 -6.13
N THR A 537 9.29 -4.96 -6.56
CA THR A 537 10.56 -4.33 -6.99
C THR A 537 11.07 -4.89 -8.32
N VAL A 538 11.99 -5.86 -8.30
CA VAL A 538 12.74 -6.33 -9.48
C VAL A 538 11.89 -7.04 -10.53
N HIS A 539 10.77 -7.63 -10.13
CA HIS A 539 9.78 -8.24 -11.02
C HIS A 539 8.61 -7.30 -11.36
N PHE A 540 8.56 -6.08 -10.81
CA PHE A 540 7.54 -5.07 -11.11
C PHE A 540 7.85 -4.37 -12.45
N THR A 541 7.56 -5.06 -13.56
CA THR A 541 7.98 -4.63 -14.92
C THR A 541 6.86 -4.84 -15.96
N PRO A 542 6.88 -4.12 -17.10
CA PRO A 542 5.97 -4.37 -18.22
C PRO A 542 5.95 -5.83 -18.71
N SER A 543 7.10 -6.52 -18.68
CA SER A 543 7.20 -7.94 -19.08
C SER A 543 6.39 -8.87 -18.17
N ASN A 544 6.18 -8.47 -16.91
CA ASN A 544 5.47 -9.27 -15.92
C ASN A 544 4.03 -8.80 -15.73
N LEU A 545 3.74 -7.50 -15.81
CA LEU A 545 2.41 -6.93 -15.59
C LEU A 545 1.57 -6.73 -16.86
N THR A 546 2.11 -6.97 -18.06
CA THR A 546 1.72 -6.33 -19.35
C THR A 546 2.12 -4.86 -19.43
N THR A 547 2.33 -4.35 -20.65
CA THR A 547 2.62 -2.94 -20.90
C THR A 547 1.43 -2.06 -20.53
N TRP A 548 0.20 -2.51 -20.79
CA TRP A 548 -0.99 -1.85 -20.25
C TRP A 548 -0.99 -1.87 -18.72
N GLY A 549 -0.88 -3.05 -18.10
CA GLY A 549 -1.05 -3.21 -16.66
C GLY A 549 0.01 -2.46 -15.83
N TYR A 550 1.27 -2.45 -16.29
CA TYR A 550 2.31 -1.65 -15.67
C TYR A 550 2.02 -0.15 -15.75
N ARG A 551 1.54 0.36 -16.90
CA ARG A 551 1.16 1.78 -17.06
C ARG A 551 -0.07 2.13 -16.25
N ASP A 552 -1.06 1.25 -16.19
CA ASP A 552 -2.29 1.50 -15.44
C ASP A 552 -2.04 1.52 -13.92
N CYS A 553 -1.01 0.82 -13.44
CA CYS A 553 -0.50 0.92 -12.07
C CYS A 553 0.47 2.10 -11.83
N GLN A 554 0.52 3.12 -12.69
CA GLN A 554 1.22 4.38 -12.38
C GLN A 554 0.22 5.43 -11.88
N PHE A 555 0.59 6.14 -10.81
CA PHE A 555 -0.20 7.25 -10.28
C PHE A 555 -0.10 8.47 -11.20
N ASP A 556 -1.15 9.30 -11.17
CA ASP A 556 -1.12 10.65 -11.74
C ASP A 556 -0.88 11.66 -10.59
N THR A 557 -0.19 12.76 -10.87
CA THR A 557 0.01 13.87 -9.93
C THR A 557 -0.86 15.09 -10.24
N GLN A 558 -1.58 15.07 -11.37
CA GLN A 558 -2.37 16.18 -11.91
C GLN A 558 -3.89 15.95 -11.83
N ASP A 559 -4.32 14.80 -11.33
CA ASP A 559 -5.73 14.39 -11.20
C ASP A 559 -6.51 15.15 -10.11
N GLY A 560 -5.80 15.71 -9.12
CA GLY A 560 -6.37 16.42 -7.97
C GLY A 560 -6.35 15.62 -6.64
N SER A 561 -5.91 14.35 -6.63
CA SER A 561 -5.71 13.55 -5.42
C SER A 561 -4.33 13.74 -4.76
N TYR A 562 -3.45 14.50 -5.42
CA TYR A 562 -2.02 14.62 -5.10
C TYR A 562 -1.27 13.29 -5.15
N GLY A 563 -1.64 12.36 -6.05
CA GLY A 563 -1.00 11.04 -6.18
C GLY A 563 -1.65 9.95 -5.32
N GLY A 564 -2.95 10.06 -5.05
CA GLY A 564 -3.77 9.02 -4.44
C GLY A 564 -4.38 8.09 -5.50
N MET A 565 -3.96 6.84 -5.50
CA MET A 565 -4.38 5.81 -6.46
C MET A 565 -5.81 5.30 -6.20
N LEU A 566 -6.30 5.35 -4.95
CA LEU A 566 -7.64 4.88 -4.61
C LEU A 566 -8.73 5.68 -5.36
N THR A 567 -8.49 6.99 -5.57
CA THR A 567 -9.25 7.88 -6.46
C THR A 567 -9.61 7.23 -7.80
N LYS A 568 -8.60 6.66 -8.47
CA LYS A 568 -8.70 6.07 -9.81
C LYS A 568 -9.51 4.77 -9.80
N LEU A 569 -9.52 4.05 -8.69
CA LEU A 569 -10.36 2.87 -8.51
C LEU A 569 -11.81 3.26 -8.22
N LEU A 570 -12.06 4.20 -7.30
CA LEU A 570 -13.43 4.65 -6.97
C LEU A 570 -14.17 5.20 -8.21
N PHE A 571 -13.50 5.99 -9.04
CA PHE A 571 -14.07 6.46 -10.33
C PHE A 571 -14.23 5.36 -11.38
N ARG A 572 -13.62 4.18 -11.22
CA ARG A 572 -13.71 3.05 -12.18
C ARG A 572 -14.73 2.00 -11.75
N THR A 573 -14.77 1.64 -10.47
CA THR A 573 -15.68 0.63 -9.93
C THR A 573 -17.03 1.20 -9.56
N LEU A 574 -17.08 2.46 -9.10
CA LEU A 574 -18.31 3.14 -8.67
C LEU A 574 -18.52 4.49 -9.40
N PRO A 575 -18.38 4.56 -10.75
CA PRO A 575 -18.35 5.80 -11.54
C PRO A 575 -19.59 6.68 -11.39
N THR A 576 -20.72 6.08 -11.00
CA THR A 576 -22.03 6.73 -10.87
C THR A 576 -22.26 7.36 -9.49
N TYR A 577 -21.40 7.04 -8.51
CA TYR A 577 -21.52 7.48 -7.11
C TYR A 577 -20.46 8.50 -6.71
N TYR A 578 -19.45 8.74 -7.56
CA TYR A 578 -18.39 9.71 -7.36
C TYR A 578 -18.36 10.73 -8.52
N PRO A 579 -18.89 11.96 -8.36
CA PRO A 579 -18.78 12.99 -9.39
C PRO A 579 -17.32 13.46 -9.56
N PRO A 580 -16.88 13.91 -10.75
CA PRO A 580 -15.45 14.07 -11.08
C PRO A 580 -14.60 15.01 -10.21
N ARG A 581 -15.21 15.82 -9.33
CA ARG A 581 -14.52 16.72 -8.39
C ARG A 581 -14.77 16.34 -6.92
N SER A 582 -15.28 15.13 -6.66
CA SER A 582 -15.70 14.70 -5.33
C SER A 582 -14.53 14.61 -4.35
N ALA A 583 -14.59 15.36 -3.25
CA ALA A 583 -13.62 15.23 -2.16
C ALA A 583 -13.59 13.80 -1.58
N TYR A 584 -14.70 13.06 -1.67
CA TYR A 584 -14.80 11.67 -1.25
C TYR A 584 -14.07 10.69 -2.20
N ALA A 585 -13.80 11.10 -3.44
CA ALA A 585 -12.97 10.31 -4.37
C ALA A 585 -11.48 10.67 -4.23
N HIS A 586 -11.16 11.97 -4.16
CA HIS A 586 -9.77 12.46 -4.16
C HIS A 586 -9.07 12.36 -2.79
N PHE A 587 -9.81 12.43 -1.69
CA PHE A 587 -9.29 12.39 -0.32
C PHE A 587 -9.95 11.30 0.54
N PRO A 588 -10.08 10.04 0.05
CA PRO A 588 -10.96 9.03 0.64
C PRO A 588 -10.60 8.64 2.08
N PHE A 589 -9.34 8.85 2.47
CA PHE A 589 -8.82 8.58 3.82
C PHE A 589 -8.92 9.77 4.80
N LEU A 590 -9.33 10.97 4.35
CA LEU A 590 -9.51 12.14 5.22
C LEU A 590 -10.99 12.51 5.32
N ASP A 591 -11.44 12.85 6.54
CA ASP A 591 -12.76 13.42 6.81
C ASP A 591 -12.98 14.67 5.92
N PRO A 592 -13.97 14.68 5.01
CA PRO A 592 -14.19 15.81 4.11
C PRO A 592 -14.57 17.12 4.81
N VAL A 593 -15.11 17.07 6.03
CA VAL A 593 -15.40 18.27 6.84
C VAL A 593 -14.09 18.87 7.36
N TYR A 594 -13.20 18.04 7.91
CA TYR A 594 -11.85 18.44 8.30
C TYR A 594 -11.04 18.95 7.10
N MET A 595 -10.98 18.18 6.02
CA MET A 595 -10.15 18.48 4.86
C MET A 595 -10.62 19.77 4.16
N ARG A 596 -11.94 20.01 4.11
CA ARG A 596 -12.48 21.31 3.69
C ARG A 596 -12.01 22.43 4.61
N ALA A 597 -12.17 22.29 5.93
CA ALA A 597 -11.79 23.34 6.88
C ALA A 597 -10.29 23.66 6.82
N TYR A 598 -9.44 22.64 6.67
CA TYR A 598 -8.00 22.78 6.50
C TYR A 598 -7.65 23.48 5.18
N MET A 599 -8.20 23.02 4.05
CA MET A 599 -7.93 23.60 2.74
C MET A 599 -8.48 25.04 2.61
N THR A 600 -9.68 25.32 3.13
CA THR A 600 -10.24 26.68 3.16
C THR A 600 -9.42 27.62 4.05
N LYS A 601 -8.75 27.12 5.09
CA LYS A 601 -7.85 27.94 5.94
C LYS A 601 -6.50 28.20 5.29
N ASN A 602 -5.86 27.16 4.74
CA ASN A 602 -4.45 27.21 4.35
C ASN A 602 -4.23 27.44 2.85
N THR A 603 -5.15 26.97 1.99
CA THR A 603 -5.05 27.06 0.52
C THR A 603 -6.43 27.36 -0.13
N PRO A 604 -7.07 28.52 0.18
CA PRO A 604 -8.47 28.78 -0.19
C PRO A 604 -8.81 28.55 -1.68
N ALA A 605 -7.94 28.99 -2.59
CA ALA A 605 -8.12 28.86 -4.05
C ALA A 605 -8.01 27.42 -4.60
N LEU A 606 -7.68 26.44 -3.74
CA LEU A 606 -7.80 25.02 -4.04
C LEU A 606 -9.12 24.44 -3.52
N ALA A 607 -9.70 24.98 -2.45
CA ALA A 607 -10.93 24.46 -1.84
C ALA A 607 -12.12 24.48 -2.81
N ASP A 608 -12.27 25.54 -3.61
CA ASP A 608 -13.36 25.67 -4.60
C ASP A 608 -13.25 24.69 -5.78
N ARG A 609 -12.08 24.06 -5.97
CA ARG A 609 -11.88 23.03 -7.00
C ARG A 609 -12.61 21.73 -6.68
N TYR A 610 -12.95 21.47 -5.42
CA TYR A 610 -13.56 20.22 -4.98
C TYR A 610 -15.03 20.36 -4.57
N ILE A 611 -15.78 19.28 -4.71
CA ILE A 611 -17.15 19.13 -4.24
C ILE A 611 -17.10 18.42 -2.88
N TRP A 612 -17.34 19.19 -1.82
CA TRP A 612 -17.26 18.73 -0.42
C TRP A 612 -18.57 18.14 0.12
N THR A 613 -19.70 18.39 -0.55
CA THR A 613 -20.98 17.76 -0.24
C THR A 613 -20.92 16.27 -0.53
N ARG A 614 -21.50 15.45 0.35
CA ARG A 614 -21.61 14.02 0.13
C ARG A 614 -22.34 13.72 -1.19
N PRO A 615 -21.81 12.83 -2.07
CA PRO A 615 -22.49 12.46 -3.29
C PRO A 615 -23.88 11.87 -3.04
N THR A 616 -24.83 12.21 -3.90
CA THR A 616 -26.17 11.63 -3.92
C THR A 616 -26.16 10.30 -4.66
N LEU A 617 -26.46 9.21 -3.95
CA LEU A 617 -26.68 7.91 -4.58
C LEU A 617 -27.82 8.03 -5.60
N SER A 618 -27.57 7.58 -6.83
CA SER A 618 -28.49 7.71 -7.96
C SER A 618 -28.54 6.38 -8.70
N ASP A 619 -29.73 5.78 -8.82
CA ASP A 619 -29.90 4.48 -9.47
C ASP A 619 -29.64 4.56 -10.97
N VAL A 620 -28.64 3.81 -11.47
CA VAL A 620 -28.32 3.77 -12.89
C VAL A 620 -28.85 2.49 -13.54
N ILE A 621 -29.80 2.68 -14.44
CA ILE A 621 -30.52 1.59 -15.11
C ILE A 621 -29.65 1.02 -16.25
N VAL A 622 -28.91 -0.06 -15.96
CA VAL A 622 -28.07 -0.74 -16.95
C VAL A 622 -28.92 -1.55 -17.93
N VAL A 623 -29.07 -1.05 -19.16
CA VAL A 623 -29.86 -1.72 -20.20
C VAL A 623 -29.05 -2.79 -20.93
N LYS A 624 -29.16 -4.04 -20.46
CA LYS A 624 -28.41 -5.21 -20.95
C LYS A 624 -28.92 -5.79 -22.30
N THR A 625 -29.98 -5.26 -22.93
CA THR A 625 -30.58 -5.82 -24.17
C THR A 625 -30.34 -4.97 -25.42
N ALA A 626 -30.05 -5.62 -26.55
CA ALA A 626 -29.81 -4.93 -27.83
C ALA A 626 -31.02 -4.09 -28.30
N THR A 627 -32.25 -4.51 -27.99
CA THR A 627 -33.47 -3.75 -28.28
C THR A 627 -33.54 -2.47 -27.44
N GLY A 628 -33.31 -2.56 -26.12
CA GLY A 628 -33.34 -1.39 -25.24
C GLY A 628 -32.21 -0.39 -25.54
N VAL A 629 -31.00 -0.88 -25.84
CA VAL A 629 -29.87 -0.04 -26.28
C VAL A 629 -30.21 0.72 -27.57
N ARG A 630 -30.83 0.06 -28.56
CA ARG A 630 -31.29 0.72 -29.79
C ARG A 630 -32.35 1.79 -29.53
N GLU A 631 -33.24 1.57 -28.56
CA GLU A 631 -34.32 2.51 -28.25
C GLU A 631 -33.79 3.76 -27.55
N ILE A 632 -32.87 3.60 -26.58
CA ILE A 632 -32.15 4.72 -25.94
C ILE A 632 -31.37 5.54 -26.98
N LEU A 633 -30.61 4.89 -27.87
CA LEU A 633 -29.78 5.58 -28.87
C LEU A 633 -30.58 6.35 -29.94
N LYS A 634 -31.84 5.94 -30.19
CA LYS A 634 -32.79 6.67 -31.03
C LYS A 634 -33.41 7.85 -30.28
N ASN A 635 -33.93 7.62 -29.07
CA ASN A 635 -34.78 8.56 -28.36
C ASN A 635 -33.97 9.57 -27.53
N ARG A 636 -33.10 10.34 -28.21
CA ARG A 636 -32.16 11.30 -27.62
C ARG A 636 -32.79 12.50 -26.91
N THR A 637 -34.10 12.71 -27.07
CA THR A 637 -34.87 13.72 -26.34
C THR A 637 -35.31 13.23 -24.96
N VAL A 638 -35.57 11.92 -24.80
CA VAL A 638 -35.85 11.29 -23.50
C VAL A 638 -34.55 10.85 -22.81
N PHE A 639 -33.55 10.44 -23.59
CA PHE A 639 -32.22 10.05 -23.10
C PHE A 639 -31.13 10.98 -23.65
N PRO A 640 -31.04 12.23 -23.15
CA PRO A 640 -30.03 13.18 -23.59
C PRO A 640 -28.62 12.72 -23.21
N THR A 641 -27.65 12.87 -24.12
CA THR A 641 -26.26 12.48 -23.88
C THR A 641 -25.45 13.64 -23.31
N GLU A 642 -24.89 13.48 -22.11
CA GLU A 642 -23.96 14.47 -21.53
C GLU A 642 -22.72 14.73 -22.40
N TYR A 643 -22.40 13.86 -23.36
CA TYR A 643 -21.29 14.02 -24.29
C TYR A 643 -21.18 15.43 -24.88
N VAL A 644 -22.31 16.05 -25.26
CA VAL A 644 -22.32 17.42 -25.81
C VAL A 644 -21.85 18.45 -24.77
N GLY A 645 -22.40 18.41 -23.55
CA GLY A 645 -22.02 19.32 -22.48
C GLY A 645 -20.59 19.09 -21.97
N ARG A 646 -20.14 17.83 -21.91
CA ARG A 646 -18.75 17.46 -21.58
C ARG A 646 -17.77 17.94 -22.66
N LEU A 647 -18.11 17.77 -23.94
CA LEU A 647 -17.30 18.27 -25.05
C LEU A 647 -17.24 19.81 -25.05
N GLN A 648 -18.35 20.49 -24.76
CA GLN A 648 -18.39 21.95 -24.60
C GLN A 648 -17.54 22.44 -23.42
N ALA A 649 -17.57 21.74 -22.28
CA ALA A 649 -16.73 22.06 -21.12
C ALA A 649 -15.22 21.87 -21.39
N VAL A 650 -14.84 20.96 -22.29
CA VAL A 650 -13.43 20.69 -22.65
C VAL A 650 -12.94 21.58 -23.80
N THR A 651 -13.79 21.88 -24.79
CA THR A 651 -13.40 22.60 -26.02
C THR A 651 -13.77 24.07 -26.03
N GLY A 652 -14.67 24.51 -25.15
CA GLY A 652 -15.26 25.85 -25.19
C GLY A 652 -16.29 26.07 -26.30
N HIS A 653 -16.56 25.07 -27.15
CA HIS A 653 -17.47 25.18 -28.29
C HIS A 653 -18.77 24.40 -28.05
N GLU A 654 -19.90 24.95 -28.50
CA GLU A 654 -21.15 24.17 -28.59
C GLU A 654 -20.98 22.97 -29.53
N GLY A 655 -21.73 21.90 -29.24
CA GLY A 655 -21.41 20.55 -29.70
C GLY A 655 -21.14 20.38 -31.19
N VAL A 656 -20.12 19.58 -31.51
CA VAL A 656 -19.76 19.23 -32.89
C VAL A 656 -20.97 18.70 -33.64
N ASN A 657 -21.38 19.41 -34.70
CA ASN A 657 -22.42 18.95 -35.61
C ASN A 657 -21.87 17.75 -36.42
N HIS A 658 -22.08 16.55 -35.90
CA HIS A 658 -21.61 15.30 -36.51
C HIS A 658 -22.15 15.09 -37.94
N ALA A 659 -23.33 15.62 -38.29
CA ALA A 659 -23.84 15.53 -39.66
C ALA A 659 -23.04 16.43 -40.62
N PHE A 660 -22.69 17.65 -40.20
CA PHE A 660 -21.83 18.56 -40.96
C PHE A 660 -20.38 18.05 -41.07
N VAL A 661 -19.81 17.52 -39.99
CA VAL A 661 -18.46 16.93 -40.01
C VAL A 661 -18.42 15.65 -40.86
N ALA A 662 -19.43 14.78 -40.76
CA ALA A 662 -19.53 13.61 -41.63
C ALA A 662 -19.72 14.01 -43.10
N ALA A 663 -20.54 15.03 -43.39
CA ALA A 663 -20.70 15.54 -44.74
C ALA A 663 -19.35 16.03 -45.33
N ILE A 664 -18.62 16.90 -44.64
CA ILE A 664 -17.31 17.41 -45.12
C ILE A 664 -16.27 16.29 -45.25
N LEU A 665 -16.22 15.32 -44.33
CA LEU A 665 -15.29 14.20 -44.42
C LEU A 665 -15.61 13.26 -45.59
N LEU A 666 -16.89 13.09 -45.95
CA LEU A 666 -17.35 12.25 -47.06
C LEU A 666 -17.30 12.96 -48.41
N GLU A 667 -17.57 14.28 -48.46
CA GLU A 667 -17.51 15.12 -49.65
C GLU A 667 -16.07 15.26 -50.17
N GLU A 668 -15.08 15.31 -49.26
CA GLU A 668 -13.64 15.40 -49.58
C GLU A 668 -12.92 14.03 -49.55
N THR A 669 -13.64 12.90 -49.69
CA THR A 669 -13.07 11.54 -49.54
C THR A 669 -11.80 11.31 -50.37
N ASP A 670 -11.80 11.69 -51.65
CA ASP A 670 -10.65 11.49 -52.55
C ASP A 670 -9.43 12.34 -52.14
N ARG A 671 -9.67 13.54 -51.60
CA ARG A 671 -8.62 14.42 -51.07
C ARG A 671 -8.01 13.82 -49.81
N TRP A 672 -8.83 13.28 -48.91
CA TRP A 672 -8.35 12.57 -47.71
C TRP A 672 -7.60 11.29 -48.07
N ALA A 673 -8.11 10.48 -48.99
CA ALA A 673 -7.43 9.28 -49.48
C ALA A 673 -6.06 9.61 -50.11
N THR A 674 -5.99 10.67 -50.91
CA THR A 674 -4.74 11.16 -51.52
C THR A 674 -3.76 11.67 -50.46
N TYR A 675 -4.24 12.42 -49.46
CA TYR A 675 -3.44 12.90 -48.32
C TYR A 675 -2.87 11.73 -47.51
N PHE A 676 -3.70 10.78 -47.07
CA PHE A 676 -3.26 9.62 -46.29
C PHE A 676 -2.32 8.71 -47.10
N ALA A 677 -2.56 8.46 -48.39
CA ALA A 677 -1.64 7.69 -49.22
C ALA A 677 -0.27 8.37 -49.36
N THR A 678 -0.25 9.70 -49.53
CA THR A 678 0.97 10.50 -49.66
C THR A 678 1.75 10.54 -48.33
N GLU A 679 1.05 10.80 -47.22
CA GLU A 679 1.63 10.85 -45.89
C GLU A 679 2.14 9.46 -45.45
N THR A 680 1.36 8.40 -45.63
CA THR A 680 1.82 7.01 -45.35
C THR A 680 3.06 6.66 -46.16
N GLN A 681 3.15 7.01 -47.45
CA GLN A 681 4.41 6.84 -48.20
C GLN A 681 5.56 7.66 -47.61
N ARG A 682 5.32 8.91 -47.19
CA ARG A 682 6.32 9.79 -46.58
C ARG A 682 6.82 9.21 -45.25
N LEU A 683 5.92 8.69 -44.43
CA LEU A 683 6.21 8.04 -43.15
C LEU A 683 6.99 6.74 -43.34
N ILE A 684 6.56 5.87 -44.27
CA ILE A 684 7.30 4.64 -44.63
C ILE A 684 8.73 4.98 -45.07
N LYS A 685 8.91 6.00 -45.94
CA LYS A 685 10.22 6.46 -46.41
C LYS A 685 11.08 7.07 -45.28
N GLN A 686 10.49 7.68 -44.25
CA GLN A 686 11.23 8.24 -43.10
C GLN A 686 11.55 7.22 -42.00
N GLY A 687 10.70 6.22 -41.76
CA GLY A 687 10.95 5.15 -40.78
C GLY A 687 11.77 3.97 -41.30
N SER A 688 11.85 3.77 -42.62
CA SER A 688 12.65 2.70 -43.22
C SER A 688 14.16 3.00 -43.17
N ARG A 689 14.97 2.01 -42.76
CA ARG A 689 16.44 2.13 -42.71
C ARG A 689 17.11 1.22 -43.73
N ASN A 690 17.58 1.80 -44.84
CA ASN A 690 18.21 1.09 -45.97
C ASN A 690 19.64 0.56 -45.71
N ARG A 691 20.00 0.19 -44.48
CA ARG A 691 21.30 -0.43 -44.15
C ARG A 691 21.17 -1.47 -43.03
N LEU A 692 22.00 -2.51 -43.13
CA LEU A 692 22.29 -3.60 -42.16
C LEU A 692 21.65 -4.99 -42.37
N VAL A 693 21.02 -5.28 -43.52
CA VAL A 693 20.81 -6.69 -43.93
C VAL A 693 21.16 -6.88 -45.42
N LYS A 694 21.95 -7.91 -45.74
CA LYS A 694 22.34 -8.27 -47.13
C LYS A 694 21.19 -8.86 -47.98
N SER A 695 20.00 -9.06 -47.41
CA SER A 695 18.90 -9.81 -48.04
C SER A 695 17.87 -8.96 -48.81
N GLY A 696 18.09 -7.65 -48.97
CA GLY A 696 17.17 -6.76 -49.68
C GLY A 696 15.84 -6.45 -48.96
N ILE A 697 15.59 -7.04 -47.79
CA ILE A 697 14.37 -6.81 -47.00
C ILE A 697 14.45 -5.44 -46.33
N VAL A 698 13.64 -4.49 -46.81
CA VAL A 698 13.40 -3.22 -46.12
C VAL A 698 12.60 -3.50 -44.85
N ARG A 699 13.17 -3.16 -43.68
CA ARG A 699 12.44 -3.16 -42.41
C ARG A 699 12.06 -1.73 -42.05
N TYR A 700 10.76 -1.50 -41.89
CA TYR A 700 10.22 -0.29 -41.29
C TYR A 700 10.53 -0.29 -39.79
N VAL A 701 10.97 0.85 -39.27
CA VAL A 701 11.15 1.08 -37.83
C VAL A 701 10.38 2.34 -37.49
N ASP A 702 9.18 2.17 -36.92
CA ASP A 702 8.48 3.31 -36.36
C ASP A 702 9.29 3.90 -35.19
N ARG A 703 9.23 5.22 -35.07
CA ARG A 703 9.87 6.04 -34.04
C ARG A 703 8.88 6.93 -33.30
N ARG A 704 7.58 6.85 -33.62
CA ARG A 704 6.50 7.63 -33.01
C ARG A 704 5.85 6.91 -31.81
N THR A 705 6.67 6.36 -30.91
CA THR A 705 6.22 5.69 -29.69
C THR A 705 6.64 6.42 -28.41
N THR A 706 6.58 7.75 -28.42
CA THR A 706 6.09 8.52 -27.25
C THR A 706 4.57 8.38 -27.23
N PRO A 707 3.97 7.56 -26.34
CA PRO A 707 2.54 7.27 -26.42
C PRO A 707 1.73 8.48 -25.94
N GLY A 708 0.97 9.09 -26.85
CA GLY A 708 -0.13 9.98 -26.48
C GLY A 708 -1.32 9.17 -25.93
N PRO A 709 -2.23 9.77 -25.15
CA PRO A 709 -3.26 9.03 -24.42
C PRO A 709 -4.41 8.43 -25.24
N TYR A 710 -4.45 8.60 -26.58
CA TYR A 710 -5.64 8.24 -27.39
C TYR A 710 -5.39 7.48 -28.71
N ASP A 711 -4.15 7.13 -29.07
CA ASP A 711 -3.87 6.39 -30.31
C ASP A 711 -4.05 4.87 -30.13
N ASN A 712 -5.30 4.40 -30.17
CA ASN A 712 -5.67 2.99 -30.17
C ASN A 712 -6.98 2.74 -30.96
N LEU A 713 -6.94 2.97 -32.27
CA LEU A 713 -7.97 2.55 -33.24
C LEU A 713 -7.31 2.07 -34.54
N THR A 714 -7.09 0.75 -34.64
CA THR A 714 -6.73 0.00 -35.86
C THR A 714 -7.36 -1.39 -35.78
#